data_AF-A0AAD5RR66-F1
#
_entry.id   AF-A0AAD5RR66-F1
#
_cell.length_a   1.000
_cell.length_b   1.000
_cell.length_c   1.000
_cell.angle_alpha   90.00
_cell.angle_beta   90.00
_cell.angle_gamma   90.00
#
_symmetry.space_group_name_H-M   'P 1'
#
loop_
_entity.id
_entity.type
_entity.pdbx_description
1 polymer ?
#
loop_
_entity_poly.entity_id
_entity_poly.type
_entity_poly.pdbx_seq_one_letter_code
_entity_poly.pdbx_strand_id
1 'polypeptide(L)'
;MAPGTISSGVLAPFVQELDNISPSFRIKGSQIKILRTPPEFYGTLKTKIKGAKTRIFLSTLYIGKTETELITVIQDALRGNKDVKLSILTDCLRGTREAPNPSCASLLAPLIEEFGPERVDIRMYHTPNLKGLRKKHVPKRINEGWGLQHMKLYGVDDEIILSGANLSSDYFTNRQDRYHLFSSPEITDYFNKIHNAVCSFSYQLRPSEKDAGFELAWPRSNAVSTPLIHSKTKHENTAGRIMRDLLLPSSQASEPEIDDDKDTIVYPISQMTQLMGSRNDLSTELPAITRVLELLSADRYQDSRWTFTAGYFNPARSLTKLLLKTKSKQNTVITASPYANGFYKSPGVSGMLPDAYTYLARAFLKSVREHNMSEAIVLKEWRKGTVGEPGAWTYHAKGLWIALPGDKSPCLSIIGSSNYTKRSYSLDLETGAFIVTRDPDLKKRLGEEEQWLQDHVKQITVDDLATNERRSPLGKIWDQSTDSSSSVLAGEEDSDSWFAREASFHYPEPRSCGLETEPSIFALLALLSPVGSTIYYAGVSESSGEFGAYGDPGTGLPGTFGVENAFIDNTGIDVMVNEHNVNLFRVVSLLEKMCLLATGLGATFDEELYGHLKDAVDYISATKGAYCILDLHNYMRYNYPREQPFSRSIIGDTSDWAAATTEQFGEFWYEPADRFKDNEKVIFGLMNELHDVASSRLLDNLQLVVDKLRETRATNLIIAPGYCWSGAHSWTEGGSEASSEWLNKLVDLTGNLAMDVHEYPDLDFSGGHAACESDQVANLEHLTEWLRANELTEFITEFGGSNTTGCVDMLNTMLDYMADNEEYIGAAGPFWGTYSPYYTDQNQWGSLEPGSTAIDGSPSLYNTIWKTVIAPKVPDELQVELACSGRWR
;
A
#
# COMPACT_ATOMS: atom_id res chain seq x y z
N MET A 1 15.95 -25.01 -46.40
CA MET A 1 15.02 -25.04 -45.21
C MET A 1 14.57 -23.62 -44.85
N ALA A 2 13.61 -23.06 -45.67
CA ALA A 2 12.90 -21.77 -45.66
C ALA A 2 12.70 -21.25 -44.23
N PRO A 3 13.22 -20.07 -43.80
CA PRO A 3 13.09 -19.33 -42.53
C PRO A 3 11.74 -18.59 -42.44
N GLY A 4 10.67 -19.24 -42.03
CA GLY A 4 9.50 -18.37 -41.69
C GLY A 4 8.38 -19.20 -41.06
N THR A 5 8.53 -19.78 -39.83
CA THR A 5 7.24 -20.10 -39.16
C THR A 5 7.47 -20.24 -37.66
N ILE A 6 8.34 -19.33 -37.00
CA ILE A 6 8.43 -19.51 -35.53
C ILE A 6 7.63 -18.40 -34.86
N SER A 7 6.50 -17.71 -35.47
CA SER A 7 5.97 -16.52 -34.77
C SER A 7 4.59 -16.84 -34.17
N SER A 8 3.90 -18.06 -34.50
CA SER A 8 2.54 -18.19 -33.93
C SER A 8 2.58 -19.03 -32.64
N GLY A 9 3.71 -19.89 -32.46
CA GLY A 9 3.79 -20.76 -31.26
C GLY A 9 4.34 -20.00 -30.05
N VAL A 10 5.14 -18.84 -30.30
CA VAL A 10 5.79 -18.12 -29.17
C VAL A 10 4.83 -17.05 -28.62
N LEU A 11 3.89 -16.63 -29.39
CA LEU A 11 2.95 -15.56 -29.00
C LEU A 11 1.71 -16.16 -28.31
N ALA A 12 1.41 -17.42 -28.47
CA ALA A 12 0.15 -18.06 -28.04
C ALA A 12 -0.01 -18.03 -26.52
N PRO A 13 1.10 -18.27 -25.76
CA PRO A 13 0.91 -18.27 -24.30
C PRO A 13 0.53 -16.86 -23.78
N PHE A 14 1.05 -15.82 -24.41
CA PHE A 14 0.68 -14.45 -23.98
C PHE A 14 -0.81 -14.18 -24.25
N VAL A 15 -1.25 -14.56 -25.42
CA VAL A 15 -2.66 -14.33 -25.78
C VAL A 15 -3.57 -15.14 -24.85
N GLN A 16 -3.15 -16.33 -24.53
CA GLN A 16 -3.99 -17.17 -23.65
C GLN A 16 -4.14 -16.52 -22.26
N GLU A 17 -3.00 -16.07 -21.72
CA GLU A 17 -3.09 -15.44 -20.38
C GLU A 17 -3.93 -14.16 -20.43
N LEU A 18 -3.75 -13.43 -21.45
CA LEU A 18 -4.51 -12.16 -21.52
C LEU A 18 -5.99 -12.41 -21.80
N ASP A 19 -6.31 -13.44 -22.52
CA ASP A 19 -7.74 -13.76 -22.77
C ASP A 19 -8.44 -14.12 -21.46
N ASN A 20 -7.60 -14.64 -20.51
CA ASN A 20 -8.23 -15.03 -19.23
C ASN A 20 -8.39 -13.83 -18.29
N ILE A 21 -7.79 -12.76 -18.71
CA ILE A 21 -7.75 -11.66 -17.72
C ILE A 21 -8.70 -10.54 -18.17
N SER A 22 -8.70 -10.23 -19.47
CA SER A 22 -9.45 -9.06 -19.93
C SER A 22 -10.25 -9.40 -21.20
N PRO A 23 -11.40 -8.61 -21.40
CA PRO A 23 -12.06 -8.77 -22.72
C PRO A 23 -11.11 -8.46 -23.87
N SER A 24 -11.45 -9.09 -25.03
CA SER A 24 -10.51 -8.87 -26.16
C SER A 24 -11.30 -8.45 -27.40
N PHE A 25 -10.61 -7.59 -28.21
CA PHE A 25 -11.20 -7.11 -29.48
C PHE A 25 -10.18 -7.33 -30.61
N ARG A 26 -10.72 -8.12 -31.59
CA ARG A 26 -9.81 -8.36 -32.73
C ARG A 26 -10.08 -7.34 -33.85
N ILE A 27 -8.95 -6.61 -34.28
CA ILE A 27 -9.08 -5.57 -35.34
C ILE A 27 -7.88 -5.70 -36.29
N LYS A 28 -7.94 -4.88 -37.37
CA LYS A 28 -6.75 -4.79 -38.25
C LYS A 28 -5.74 -3.78 -37.70
N GLY A 29 -4.49 -4.19 -37.86
CA GLY A 29 -3.42 -3.27 -37.38
C GLY A 29 -3.56 -1.87 -37.97
N SER A 30 -4.12 -1.75 -39.21
CA SER A 30 -4.26 -0.42 -39.87
C SER A 30 -5.27 0.46 -39.14
N GLN A 31 -5.95 -0.13 -38.23
CA GLN A 31 -6.97 0.66 -37.52
C GLN A 31 -6.35 1.32 -36.29
N ILE A 32 -5.08 1.14 -36.06
CA ILE A 32 -4.39 1.83 -34.96
C ILE A 32 -3.38 2.81 -35.56
N LYS A 33 -3.62 4.02 -35.19
CA LYS A 33 -2.69 5.07 -35.65
C LYS A 33 -1.90 5.59 -34.44
N ILE A 34 -0.51 5.64 -34.58
CA ILE A 34 0.35 6.11 -33.48
C ILE A 34 0.78 7.55 -33.78
N LEU A 35 0.37 8.41 -32.85
CA LEU A 35 0.71 9.84 -33.05
C LEU A 35 2.00 10.17 -32.30
N ARG A 36 2.73 11.02 -32.92
CA ARG A 36 4.14 11.15 -32.47
C ARG A 36 4.27 12.32 -31.49
N THR A 37 3.70 13.53 -31.79
CA THR A 37 4.06 14.71 -30.97
C THR A 37 2.81 15.27 -30.30
N PRO A 38 3.04 16.08 -29.24
CA PRO A 38 1.90 16.73 -28.56
C PRO A 38 1.04 17.55 -29.54
N PRO A 39 1.60 18.36 -30.45
CA PRO A 39 0.75 19.13 -31.38
C PRO A 39 -0.04 18.21 -32.32
N GLU A 40 0.65 17.11 -32.76
CA GLU A 40 -0.14 16.16 -33.58
C GLU A 40 -1.32 15.59 -32.78
N PHE A 41 -1.12 15.27 -31.53
CA PHE A 41 -2.22 14.79 -30.67
C PHE A 41 -3.34 15.84 -30.59
N TYR A 42 -3.02 17.01 -30.22
CA TYR A 42 -4.05 18.04 -30.05
C TYR A 42 -4.75 18.35 -31.38
N GLY A 43 -3.92 18.47 -32.45
CA GLY A 43 -4.53 18.68 -33.78
C GLY A 43 -5.55 17.59 -34.14
N THR A 44 -5.12 16.37 -33.93
CA THR A 44 -6.02 15.24 -34.27
C THR A 44 -7.27 15.28 -33.38
N LEU A 45 -7.13 15.55 -32.11
CA LEU A 45 -8.31 15.62 -31.21
C LEU A 45 -9.28 16.71 -31.69
N LYS A 46 -8.78 17.86 -32.06
CA LYS A 46 -9.67 18.93 -32.54
C LYS A 46 -10.40 18.54 -33.82
N THR A 47 -9.57 17.93 -34.71
CA THR A 47 -10.20 17.53 -35.99
C THR A 47 -11.33 16.52 -35.74
N LYS A 48 -11.08 15.62 -34.81
CA LYS A 48 -12.14 14.61 -34.57
C LYS A 48 -13.36 15.25 -33.90
N ILE A 49 -13.14 16.16 -32.97
CA ILE A 49 -14.27 16.81 -32.28
C ILE A 49 -15.07 17.66 -33.29
N LYS A 50 -14.38 18.34 -34.14
CA LYS A 50 -15.11 19.18 -35.14
C LYS A 50 -15.94 18.31 -36.08
N GLY A 51 -15.46 17.06 -36.30
CA GLY A 51 -16.18 16.21 -37.27
C GLY A 51 -17.17 15.28 -36.57
N ALA A 52 -17.48 15.52 -35.32
CA ALA A 52 -18.32 14.56 -34.58
C ALA A 52 -19.76 14.59 -35.13
N LYS A 53 -20.32 13.33 -35.17
CA LYS A 53 -21.69 13.24 -35.74
C LYS A 53 -22.68 12.81 -34.65
N THR A 54 -22.16 12.09 -33.70
CA THR A 54 -23.19 11.56 -32.77
C THR A 54 -22.75 11.84 -31.33
N ARG A 55 -21.44 11.65 -30.98
CA ARG A 55 -21.12 11.76 -29.54
C ARG A 55 -19.65 12.15 -29.38
N ILE A 56 -19.49 12.85 -28.24
CA ILE A 56 -18.13 13.17 -27.76
C ILE A 56 -18.05 12.83 -26.27
N PHE A 57 -17.04 11.92 -25.89
CA PHE A 57 -16.85 11.76 -24.44
C PHE A 57 -15.36 11.86 -24.11
N LEU A 58 -15.14 12.62 -23.05
CA LEU A 58 -13.75 12.89 -22.66
C LEU A 58 -13.59 12.58 -21.17
N SER A 59 -12.52 11.77 -20.89
CA SER A 59 -12.13 11.52 -19.50
C SER A 59 -10.65 11.94 -19.32
N THR A 60 -10.51 12.79 -18.34
CA THR A 60 -9.15 13.31 -18.07
C THR A 60 -9.09 13.82 -16.63
N LEU A 61 -7.82 13.78 -16.10
CA LEU A 61 -7.69 14.27 -14.70
C LEU A 61 -8.26 15.68 -14.55
N TYR A 62 -7.87 16.61 -15.46
CA TYR A 62 -8.45 17.96 -15.52
C TYR A 62 -8.23 18.54 -16.92
N ILE A 63 -9.08 19.57 -17.25
CA ILE A 63 -8.82 20.42 -18.43
C ILE A 63 -8.31 21.78 -17.94
N GLY A 64 -7.10 22.09 -18.45
CA GLY A 64 -6.45 23.36 -18.00
C GLY A 64 -7.40 24.55 -18.11
N LYS A 65 -7.43 25.41 -17.12
CA LYS A 65 -8.39 26.55 -17.05
C LYS A 65 -8.13 27.55 -18.17
N THR A 66 -6.96 27.43 -18.83
CA THR A 66 -6.70 28.42 -19.91
C THR A 66 -6.98 27.79 -21.27
N GLU A 67 -7.54 26.55 -21.25
CA GLU A 67 -7.74 25.89 -22.56
C GLU A 67 -9.04 26.36 -23.20
N THR A 68 -9.09 27.60 -23.65
CA THR A 68 -10.32 28.19 -24.22
C THR A 68 -10.47 27.75 -25.68
N GLU A 69 -9.36 27.51 -26.34
CA GLU A 69 -9.48 27.04 -27.74
C GLU A 69 -10.20 25.69 -27.81
N LEU A 70 -9.76 24.78 -27.00
CA LEU A 70 -10.45 23.47 -26.99
C LEU A 70 -11.95 23.65 -26.74
N ILE A 71 -12.30 24.54 -25.77
CA ILE A 71 -13.73 24.75 -25.46
C ILE A 71 -14.44 25.34 -26.69
N THR A 72 -13.78 26.21 -27.39
CA THR A 72 -14.40 26.80 -28.60
C THR A 72 -14.61 25.71 -29.66
N VAL A 73 -13.66 24.85 -29.79
CA VAL A 73 -13.83 23.76 -30.78
C VAL A 73 -15.03 22.89 -30.40
N ILE A 74 -15.18 22.60 -29.17
CA ILE A 74 -16.33 21.78 -28.73
C ILE A 74 -17.64 22.55 -28.98
N GLN A 75 -17.61 23.82 -28.69
CA GLN A 75 -18.83 24.63 -28.93
C GLN A 75 -19.20 24.64 -30.42
N ASP A 76 -18.15 24.82 -31.22
CA ASP A 76 -18.45 24.87 -32.67
C ASP A 76 -19.03 23.53 -33.13
N ALA A 77 -18.49 22.47 -32.60
CA ALA A 77 -19.04 21.16 -33.01
C ALA A 77 -20.49 21.00 -32.55
N LEU A 78 -20.84 21.39 -31.34
CA LEU A 78 -22.21 21.23 -30.83
C LEU A 78 -23.17 22.19 -31.54
N ARG A 79 -22.69 23.45 -31.92
CA ARG A 79 -23.57 24.38 -32.67
C ARG A 79 -23.81 23.85 -34.09
N GLY A 80 -22.75 23.19 -34.61
CA GLY A 80 -22.82 22.77 -36.03
C GLY A 80 -23.68 21.51 -36.20
N ASN A 81 -23.91 20.77 -35.06
CA ASN A 81 -24.70 19.52 -35.17
C ASN A 81 -25.51 19.31 -33.88
N LYS A 82 -26.86 19.37 -33.99
CA LYS A 82 -27.73 19.36 -32.80
C LYS A 82 -27.85 17.93 -32.22
N ASP A 83 -27.31 16.97 -33.05
CA ASP A 83 -27.46 15.56 -32.59
C ASP A 83 -26.25 15.12 -31.78
N VAL A 84 -25.25 15.92 -31.81
CA VAL A 84 -24.05 15.49 -31.08
C VAL A 84 -24.25 15.71 -29.57
N LYS A 85 -23.89 14.66 -28.78
CA LYS A 85 -23.92 14.77 -27.31
C LYS A 85 -22.50 14.79 -26.75
N LEU A 86 -22.45 15.59 -25.66
CA LEU A 86 -21.12 15.73 -25.06
C LEU A 86 -21.16 15.22 -23.61
N SER A 87 -20.11 14.35 -23.29
CA SER A 87 -19.97 13.88 -21.91
C SER A 87 -18.49 14.04 -21.48
N ILE A 88 -18.33 14.78 -20.34
CA ILE A 88 -16.95 14.99 -19.87
C ILE A 88 -16.86 14.50 -18.41
N LEU A 89 -15.80 13.72 -18.19
CA LEU A 89 -15.55 13.24 -16.81
C LEU A 89 -14.17 13.72 -16.36
N THR A 90 -14.15 14.48 -15.18
CA THR A 90 -12.88 14.91 -14.59
C THR A 90 -12.85 14.56 -13.11
N ASP A 91 -11.66 14.78 -12.56
CA ASP A 91 -11.56 14.55 -11.10
C ASP A 91 -12.08 15.78 -10.33
N CYS A 92 -12.78 15.48 -9.27
CA CYS A 92 -13.48 16.59 -8.57
C CYS A 92 -12.45 17.45 -7.83
N LEU A 93 -11.46 16.83 -7.20
CA LEU A 93 -10.49 17.62 -6.40
C LEU A 93 -9.58 18.45 -7.32
N ARG A 94 -9.28 17.91 -8.44
CA ARG A 94 -8.42 18.70 -9.36
C ARG A 94 -9.24 19.68 -10.19
N GLY A 95 -10.39 19.32 -10.45
CA GLY A 95 -11.23 20.14 -11.36
C GLY A 95 -11.76 21.39 -10.65
N THR A 96 -11.71 21.31 -9.23
CA THR A 96 -12.33 22.46 -8.52
C THR A 96 -11.29 23.14 -7.64
N ARG A 97 -10.11 22.84 -7.86
CA ARG A 97 -9.03 23.23 -6.92
C ARG A 97 -8.93 24.75 -6.81
N GLU A 98 -9.11 25.49 -7.92
CA GLU A 98 -8.78 26.94 -7.88
C GLU A 98 -10.05 27.75 -7.59
N ALA A 99 -11.13 27.01 -7.28
CA ALA A 99 -12.38 27.76 -7.03
C ALA A 99 -12.26 28.53 -5.71
N PRO A 100 -12.81 29.68 -5.67
CA PRO A 100 -13.71 30.29 -6.67
C PRO A 100 -12.93 30.99 -7.79
N ASN A 101 -11.58 30.98 -7.87
CA ASN A 101 -10.86 31.47 -9.06
C ASN A 101 -11.03 30.52 -10.25
N PRO A 102 -10.78 31.10 -11.51
CA PRO A 102 -10.97 30.25 -12.69
C PRO A 102 -10.34 28.87 -12.51
N SER A 103 -11.16 27.91 -12.77
CA SER A 103 -10.77 26.48 -12.67
C SER A 103 -11.35 25.69 -13.84
N CYS A 104 -11.00 24.39 -13.85
CA CYS A 104 -11.58 23.49 -14.87
C CYS A 104 -13.11 23.53 -14.84
N ALA A 105 -13.67 23.49 -13.63
CA ALA A 105 -15.14 23.43 -13.53
C ALA A 105 -15.77 24.73 -14.04
N SER A 106 -15.15 25.84 -13.66
CA SER A 106 -15.75 27.12 -14.13
C SER A 106 -15.60 27.28 -15.65
N LEU A 107 -14.52 26.66 -16.21
CA LEU A 107 -14.33 26.73 -17.67
C LEU A 107 -15.39 25.90 -18.40
N LEU A 108 -15.87 24.81 -17.77
CA LEU A 108 -16.77 23.87 -18.48
C LEU A 108 -18.23 24.25 -18.25
N ALA A 109 -18.56 24.99 -17.17
CA ALA A 109 -19.96 25.27 -16.77
C ALA A 109 -20.72 25.98 -17.89
N PRO A 110 -20.12 26.85 -18.67
CA PRO A 110 -20.86 27.57 -19.72
C PRO A 110 -21.32 26.64 -20.84
N LEU A 111 -20.64 25.56 -21.06
CA LEU A 111 -21.13 24.61 -22.09
C LEU A 111 -22.52 24.09 -21.74
N ILE A 112 -22.74 23.88 -20.44
CA ILE A 112 -24.08 23.38 -20.03
C ILE A 112 -25.12 24.50 -20.17
N GLU A 113 -24.71 25.71 -19.81
CA GLU A 113 -25.65 26.85 -19.92
C GLU A 113 -26.08 27.07 -21.37
N GLU A 114 -25.13 26.86 -22.23
CA GLU A 114 -25.46 27.17 -23.64
C GLU A 114 -26.24 26.01 -24.28
N PHE A 115 -25.95 24.73 -24.03
CA PHE A 115 -26.53 23.67 -24.90
C PHE A 115 -27.49 22.82 -24.07
N GLY A 116 -27.62 23.11 -22.78
CA GLY A 116 -28.62 22.40 -21.95
C GLY A 116 -28.10 21.04 -21.45
N PRO A 117 -28.68 20.48 -20.34
CA PRO A 117 -28.24 19.24 -19.67
C PRO A 117 -28.66 17.99 -20.45
N GLU A 118 -29.54 18.15 -21.52
CA GLU A 118 -29.91 16.98 -22.34
C GLU A 118 -28.81 16.67 -23.37
N ARG A 119 -27.96 17.70 -23.68
CA ARG A 119 -26.94 17.46 -24.74
C ARG A 119 -25.54 17.45 -24.14
N VAL A 120 -25.45 18.09 -22.93
CA VAL A 120 -24.10 18.19 -22.33
C VAL A 120 -24.18 17.66 -20.89
N ASP A 121 -23.24 16.66 -20.65
CA ASP A 121 -23.19 16.07 -19.29
C ASP A 121 -21.74 16.10 -18.80
N ILE A 122 -21.57 16.91 -17.73
CA ILE A 122 -20.20 17.00 -17.18
C ILE A 122 -20.22 16.47 -15.74
N ARG A 123 -19.31 15.47 -15.58
CA ARG A 123 -19.29 14.79 -14.27
C ARG A 123 -17.89 14.89 -13.67
N MET A 124 -17.90 15.02 -12.27
CA MET A 124 -16.59 15.09 -11.60
C MET A 124 -16.53 14.05 -10.48
N TYR A 125 -15.58 13.15 -10.68
CA TYR A 125 -15.48 12.02 -9.75
C TYR A 125 -14.77 12.46 -8.47
N HIS A 126 -15.33 12.01 -7.40
CA HIS A 126 -14.69 12.25 -6.08
C HIS A 126 -14.36 10.91 -5.41
N THR A 127 -13.15 10.86 -4.84
CA THR A 127 -12.72 9.58 -4.23
C THR A 127 -13.49 9.32 -2.92
N PRO A 128 -13.94 8.06 -2.81
CA PRO A 128 -14.64 7.72 -1.56
C PRO A 128 -13.69 7.70 -0.36
N ASN A 129 -12.34 7.74 -0.60
CA ASN A 129 -11.34 7.66 0.49
C ASN A 129 -11.17 9.01 1.20
N LEU A 130 -11.96 10.01 0.77
CA LEU A 130 -11.87 11.32 1.43
C LEU A 130 -13.26 11.71 1.95
N LYS A 131 -13.64 11.57 3.60
CA LYS A 131 -14.95 11.94 4.20
C LYS A 131 -14.74 12.99 5.30
N GLY A 132 -15.97 13.89 5.60
CA GLY A 132 -16.11 14.44 6.97
C GLY A 132 -15.40 15.79 7.09
N LEU A 133 -15.39 16.51 8.45
CA LEU A 133 -14.82 17.78 8.95
C LEU A 133 -13.33 17.89 8.60
N ARG A 134 -12.67 16.81 8.05
CA ARG A 134 -11.26 16.68 7.65
C ARG A 134 -11.01 17.37 6.30
N LYS A 135 -12.09 17.61 5.35
CA LYS A 135 -12.09 18.44 4.13
C LYS A 135 -12.01 19.93 4.47
N LYS A 136 -12.43 20.33 5.76
CA LYS A 136 -12.54 21.78 6.07
C LYS A 136 -11.22 22.31 6.62
N HIS A 137 -10.19 21.32 6.92
CA HIS A 137 -9.01 21.84 7.62
C HIS A 137 -7.73 21.41 6.90
N VAL A 138 -7.85 20.68 5.57
CA VAL A 138 -6.67 20.23 4.80
C VAL A 138 -6.66 20.97 3.46
N PRO A 139 -5.44 21.68 3.12
CA PRO A 139 -5.36 22.42 1.86
C PRO A 139 -5.77 21.55 0.65
N LYS A 140 -6.52 22.05 -0.24
CA LYS A 140 -7.17 21.42 -1.41
C LYS A 140 -6.17 20.57 -2.20
N ARG A 141 -4.83 20.85 -2.15
CA ARG A 141 -3.82 20.11 -2.94
C ARG A 141 -3.41 18.82 -2.23
N ILE A 142 -3.68 18.69 -0.98
CA ILE A 142 -3.33 17.54 -0.12
C ILE A 142 -4.48 16.52 -0.13
N ASN A 143 -5.65 16.95 -0.55
CA ASN A 143 -6.86 16.10 -0.62
C ASN A 143 -6.80 15.12 -1.79
N GLU A 144 -5.67 15.40 -2.62
CA GLU A 144 -5.54 14.57 -3.85
C GLU A 144 -4.78 13.28 -3.55
N GLY A 145 -4.10 13.15 -2.36
CA GLY A 145 -3.28 11.97 -1.99
C GLY A 145 -4.16 10.77 -1.59
N TRP A 146 -5.47 10.94 -1.68
CA TRP A 146 -6.35 9.87 -1.17
C TRP A 146 -6.98 9.10 -2.33
N GLY A 147 -6.58 9.48 -3.49
CA GLY A 147 -7.05 8.75 -4.69
C GLY A 147 -7.67 9.72 -5.70
N LEU A 148 -7.40 9.37 -7.07
CA LEU A 148 -7.96 10.25 -8.12
C LEU A 148 -8.48 9.40 -9.28
N GLN A 149 -9.47 10.04 -9.98
CA GLN A 149 -9.73 9.46 -11.32
C GLN A 149 -8.63 9.87 -12.31
N HIS A 150 -7.96 8.91 -12.86
CA HIS A 150 -6.78 9.23 -13.68
C HIS A 150 -6.89 8.59 -15.07
N MET A 151 -8.16 8.34 -15.50
CA MET A 151 -8.35 7.80 -16.88
C MET A 151 -8.21 8.91 -17.92
N LYS A 152 -7.63 8.52 -19.16
CA LYS A 152 -7.53 9.47 -20.30
C LYS A 152 -8.14 8.81 -21.54
N LEU A 153 -9.39 9.15 -21.60
CA LEU A 153 -10.16 8.60 -22.75
C LEU A 153 -10.75 9.74 -23.58
N TYR A 154 -10.36 9.72 -24.90
CA TYR A 154 -10.88 10.80 -25.75
C TYR A 154 -11.59 10.22 -26.97
N GLY A 155 -12.90 9.95 -26.68
CA GLY A 155 -13.72 9.25 -27.70
C GLY A 155 -14.59 10.22 -28.50
N VAL A 156 -14.56 10.04 -29.82
CA VAL A 156 -15.48 10.77 -30.73
C VAL A 156 -16.08 9.76 -31.72
N ASP A 157 -17.41 9.58 -31.60
CA ASP A 157 -18.15 8.63 -32.46
C ASP A 157 -17.55 7.23 -32.33
N ASP A 158 -16.87 6.71 -33.44
CA ASP A 158 -16.43 5.30 -33.36
C ASP A 158 -14.91 5.23 -33.23
N GLU A 159 -14.36 6.35 -32.78
CA GLU A 159 -12.88 6.34 -32.62
C GLU A 159 -12.51 6.85 -31.23
N ILE A 160 -11.35 6.34 -30.77
CA ILE A 160 -10.94 6.80 -29.43
C ILE A 160 -9.42 6.94 -29.42
N ILE A 161 -9.03 8.06 -28.78
CA ILE A 161 -7.58 8.21 -28.55
C ILE A 161 -7.28 7.82 -27.11
N LEU A 162 -6.33 6.85 -26.95
CA LEU A 162 -5.83 6.53 -25.60
C LEU A 162 -4.45 7.15 -25.40
N SER A 163 -4.35 7.80 -24.21
CA SER A 163 -3.07 8.48 -23.91
C SER A 163 -2.91 8.62 -22.39
N GLY A 164 -1.66 9.02 -22.00
CA GLY A 164 -1.45 9.44 -20.58
C GLY A 164 -1.54 10.97 -20.41
N ALA A 165 -1.87 11.68 -21.51
CA ALA A 165 -1.80 13.16 -21.52
C ALA A 165 -3.12 13.74 -21.02
N ASN A 166 -2.93 14.75 -20.08
CA ASN A 166 -4.12 15.57 -19.74
C ASN A 166 -4.42 16.60 -20.83
N LEU A 167 -5.56 17.28 -20.66
CA LEU A 167 -5.89 18.31 -21.67
C LEU A 167 -5.50 19.70 -21.13
N SER A 168 -4.18 19.95 -21.32
CA SER A 168 -3.63 21.26 -20.87
C SER A 168 -2.55 21.72 -21.86
N SER A 169 -2.17 22.97 -21.67
CA SER A 169 -1.27 23.60 -22.66
C SER A 169 0.04 22.82 -22.77
N ASP A 170 0.59 22.42 -21.68
CA ASP A 170 1.90 21.72 -21.77
C ASP A 170 1.75 20.40 -22.55
N TYR A 171 0.62 19.72 -22.43
CA TYR A 171 0.45 18.43 -23.16
C TYR A 171 0.10 18.67 -24.62
N PHE A 172 -0.24 19.94 -24.94
CA PHE A 172 -0.54 20.23 -26.35
C PHE A 172 0.70 20.75 -27.07
N THR A 173 1.71 21.02 -26.22
CA THR A 173 2.78 21.74 -26.96
C THR A 173 4.12 21.04 -26.71
N ASN A 174 4.44 20.82 -25.37
CA ASN A 174 5.86 20.42 -25.26
C ASN A 174 6.05 19.45 -24.09
N ARG A 175 5.03 18.72 -23.75
CA ARG A 175 5.19 17.63 -22.77
C ARG A 175 4.96 16.28 -23.47
N GLN A 176 6.13 15.58 -23.69
CA GLN A 176 6.08 14.33 -24.48
C GLN A 176 5.36 13.22 -23.70
N ASP A 177 4.26 12.69 -24.38
CA ASP A 177 3.55 11.48 -23.91
C ASP A 177 3.30 10.54 -25.09
N ARG A 178 2.45 9.47 -24.85
CA ARG A 178 2.11 8.55 -25.95
C ARG A 178 0.64 8.68 -26.34
N TYR A 179 0.44 8.47 -27.75
CA TYR A 179 -0.95 8.68 -28.22
C TYR A 179 -1.31 7.65 -29.28
N HIS A 180 -2.37 6.88 -28.94
CA HIS A 180 -2.81 5.92 -29.98
C HIS A 180 -4.29 6.17 -30.32
N LEU A 181 -4.51 6.38 -31.64
CA LEU A 181 -5.90 6.48 -32.13
C LEU A 181 -6.40 5.12 -32.63
N PHE A 182 -7.51 4.72 -31.98
CA PHE A 182 -8.16 3.45 -32.44
C PHE A 182 -9.43 3.77 -33.25
N SER A 183 -9.47 3.20 -34.48
CA SER A 183 -10.69 3.37 -35.30
C SER A 183 -11.51 2.08 -35.26
N SER A 184 -12.30 2.01 -34.13
CA SER A 184 -13.11 0.79 -33.93
C SER A 184 -14.33 1.11 -33.05
N PRO A 185 -15.48 0.84 -33.61
CA PRO A 185 -16.69 1.11 -32.81
C PRO A 185 -16.75 0.22 -31.57
N GLU A 186 -16.34 -0.97 -31.67
CA GLU A 186 -16.46 -1.90 -30.52
C GLU A 186 -15.54 -1.45 -29.38
N ILE A 187 -14.29 -1.06 -29.72
CA ILE A 187 -13.36 -0.65 -28.65
C ILE A 187 -13.83 0.69 -28.07
N THR A 188 -14.27 1.58 -29.00
CA THR A 188 -14.76 2.89 -28.51
C THR A 188 -15.98 2.73 -27.62
N ASP A 189 -16.87 1.80 -27.97
CA ASP A 189 -18.09 1.58 -27.16
C ASP A 189 -17.71 0.99 -25.78
N TYR A 190 -16.74 0.10 -25.80
CA TYR A 190 -16.33 -0.47 -24.51
C TYR A 190 -15.85 0.62 -23.55
N PHE A 191 -14.95 1.48 -24.02
CA PHE A 191 -14.42 2.51 -23.11
C PHE A 191 -15.49 3.56 -22.79
N ASN A 192 -16.41 3.80 -23.77
CA ASN A 192 -17.54 4.68 -23.41
C ASN A 192 -18.36 4.10 -22.25
N LYS A 193 -18.52 2.75 -22.20
CA LYS A 193 -19.28 2.13 -21.08
C LYS A 193 -18.53 2.30 -19.76
N ILE A 194 -17.17 2.16 -19.85
CA ILE A 194 -16.40 2.40 -18.60
C ILE A 194 -16.57 3.85 -18.16
N HIS A 195 -16.37 4.78 -19.13
CA HIS A 195 -16.59 6.21 -18.86
C HIS A 195 -17.99 6.46 -18.26
N ASN A 196 -19.00 5.89 -18.78
CA ASN A 196 -20.37 6.14 -18.29
C ASN A 196 -20.58 5.51 -16.91
N ALA A 197 -19.95 4.40 -16.76
CA ALA A 197 -20.11 3.76 -15.43
C ALA A 197 -19.54 4.66 -14.33
N VAL A 198 -18.36 5.19 -14.56
CA VAL A 198 -17.76 6.07 -13.52
C VAL A 198 -18.58 7.36 -13.39
N CYS A 199 -19.13 7.82 -14.50
CA CYS A 199 -20.01 9.02 -14.42
C CYS A 199 -21.23 8.74 -13.54
N SER A 200 -21.69 7.51 -13.54
CA SER A 200 -22.95 7.21 -12.83
C SER A 200 -22.73 7.26 -11.30
N PHE A 201 -21.54 7.37 -10.88
CA PHE A 201 -21.38 7.61 -9.43
C PHE A 201 -20.43 8.78 -9.20
N SER A 202 -20.62 9.86 -9.97
CA SER A 202 -19.82 11.10 -9.86
C SER A 202 -20.76 12.30 -9.71
N TYR A 203 -20.16 13.39 -9.18
CA TYR A 203 -20.94 14.64 -9.09
C TYR A 203 -21.22 15.22 -10.48
N GLN A 204 -22.41 15.83 -10.43
CA GLN A 204 -22.78 16.52 -11.70
C GLN A 204 -22.52 18.02 -11.54
N LEU A 205 -21.81 18.56 -12.54
CA LEU A 205 -21.57 20.03 -12.55
C LEU A 205 -22.80 20.80 -13.04
N ARG A 206 -23.15 21.90 -12.24
CA ARG A 206 -24.31 22.74 -12.63
C ARG A 206 -23.88 24.22 -12.59
N PRO A 207 -24.33 24.90 -13.68
CA PRO A 207 -24.02 26.33 -13.63
C PRO A 207 -24.72 27.03 -12.44
N SER A 208 -24.00 28.01 -11.83
CA SER A 208 -24.56 28.68 -10.63
C SER A 208 -24.19 30.16 -10.65
N GLU A 209 -25.08 30.95 -9.96
CA GLU A 209 -24.79 32.41 -9.88
C GLU A 209 -23.83 32.70 -8.72
N LYS A 210 -23.35 31.68 -8.02
CA LYS A 210 -22.39 31.89 -6.91
C LYS A 210 -21.03 32.34 -7.46
N ASP A 211 -20.14 32.69 -6.50
CA ASP A 211 -18.86 33.33 -6.90
C ASP A 211 -18.03 32.39 -7.79
N ALA A 212 -18.16 31.10 -7.66
CA ALA A 212 -17.31 30.15 -8.43
C ALA A 212 -17.90 29.87 -9.82
N GLY A 213 -19.28 30.28 -10.04
CA GLY A 213 -19.88 30.17 -11.39
C GLY A 213 -20.40 28.74 -11.64
N PHE A 214 -20.33 27.83 -10.53
CA PHE A 214 -20.86 26.46 -10.71
C PHE A 214 -21.14 25.85 -9.33
N GLU A 215 -21.91 24.78 -9.36
CA GLU A 215 -22.10 23.94 -8.16
C GLU A 215 -22.07 22.46 -8.57
N LEU A 216 -21.69 21.67 -7.53
CA LEU A 216 -21.68 20.21 -7.79
C LEU A 216 -22.88 19.56 -7.09
N ALA A 217 -23.58 18.84 -7.96
CA ALA A 217 -24.78 18.20 -7.38
C ALA A 217 -24.66 16.68 -7.56
N TRP A 218 -25.09 16.02 -6.48
CA TRP A 218 -25.17 14.55 -6.62
C TRP A 218 -26.57 14.14 -7.12
N PRO A 219 -26.63 13.62 -8.35
CA PRO A 219 -27.95 13.35 -8.93
C PRO A 219 -28.62 12.14 -8.26
N ARG A 220 -29.99 12.21 -8.15
CA ARG A 220 -30.73 11.04 -7.59
C ARG A 220 -30.66 9.85 -8.54
N SER A 221 -30.35 10.16 -9.78
CA SER A 221 -30.29 9.06 -10.79
C SER A 221 -28.98 8.27 -10.68
N ASN A 222 -28.08 8.77 -9.75
CA ASN A 222 -26.80 8.04 -9.67
C ASN A 222 -27.04 6.63 -9.11
N ALA A 223 -26.25 5.76 -9.64
CA ALA A 223 -26.41 4.32 -9.33
C ALA A 223 -25.97 4.02 -7.89
N VAL A 224 -25.24 5.11 -7.36
CA VAL A 224 -24.75 4.87 -5.98
C VAL A 224 -25.00 6.11 -5.14
N SER A 225 -25.09 5.92 -3.78
CA SER A 225 -25.26 7.10 -2.89
C SER A 225 -23.94 7.89 -2.78
N THR A 226 -24.14 9.18 -2.47
CA THR A 226 -22.96 10.07 -2.46
C THR A 226 -21.89 9.56 -1.48
N PRO A 227 -20.58 9.64 -1.96
CA PRO A 227 -19.47 9.13 -1.15
C PRO A 227 -19.22 9.99 0.09
N LEU A 228 -19.89 11.19 0.28
CA LEU A 228 -19.59 12.14 1.37
C LEU A 228 -20.58 11.95 2.52
N ILE A 229 -21.71 11.19 2.39
CA ILE A 229 -22.75 11.15 3.43
C ILE A 229 -22.98 9.68 3.81
N HIS A 230 -22.58 8.67 2.99
CA HIS A 230 -22.96 7.27 3.26
C HIS A 230 -21.69 6.41 3.29
N SER A 231 -21.66 5.20 4.08
CA SER A 231 -20.53 4.31 4.41
C SER A 231 -19.74 3.92 3.15
N LYS A 232 -18.47 4.30 2.92
CA LYS A 232 -17.43 3.90 1.94
C LYS A 232 -17.66 2.46 1.47
N THR A 233 -18.09 1.61 2.23
CA THR A 233 -18.24 0.17 1.89
C THR A 233 -19.46 -0.05 0.99
N LYS A 234 -20.54 0.67 1.18
CA LYS A 234 -21.72 0.52 0.30
C LYS A 234 -21.45 1.11 -1.09
N HIS A 235 -20.73 2.31 -1.05
CA HIS A 235 -20.34 2.91 -2.35
C HIS A 235 -19.41 1.97 -3.14
N GLU A 236 -18.45 1.35 -2.44
CA GLU A 236 -17.48 0.47 -3.14
C GLU A 236 -18.16 -0.81 -3.61
N ASN A 237 -19.14 -1.33 -2.88
CA ASN A 237 -19.80 -2.58 -3.30
C ASN A 237 -20.67 -2.39 -4.55
N THR A 238 -21.37 -1.29 -4.59
CA THR A 238 -22.27 -1.09 -5.75
C THR A 238 -21.46 -0.65 -6.98
N ALA A 239 -20.53 0.39 -6.69
CA ALA A 239 -19.68 0.81 -7.83
C ALA A 239 -18.83 -0.36 -8.34
N GLY A 240 -18.31 -1.14 -7.35
CA GLY A 240 -17.53 -2.36 -7.73
C GLY A 240 -18.37 -3.34 -8.57
N ARG A 241 -19.63 -3.54 -8.27
CA ARG A 241 -20.49 -4.46 -9.04
C ARG A 241 -20.73 -3.95 -10.47
N ILE A 242 -20.97 -2.65 -10.61
CA ILE A 242 -21.22 -2.09 -11.96
C ILE A 242 -19.97 -2.29 -12.82
N MET A 243 -18.82 -2.08 -12.14
CA MET A 243 -17.57 -2.21 -12.92
C MET A 243 -17.26 -3.68 -13.22
N ARG A 244 -17.64 -4.52 -12.37
CA ARG A 244 -17.34 -5.95 -12.54
C ARG A 244 -17.91 -6.47 -13.87
N ASP A 245 -19.10 -6.12 -14.22
CA ASP A 245 -19.73 -6.65 -15.45
C ASP A 245 -19.01 -6.15 -16.70
N LEU A 246 -18.26 -5.10 -16.46
CA LEU A 246 -17.63 -4.53 -17.67
C LEU A 246 -16.20 -5.04 -17.83
N LEU A 247 -15.54 -5.39 -16.66
CA LEU A 247 -14.08 -5.65 -16.73
C LEU A 247 -13.83 -7.14 -16.99
N LEU A 248 -14.84 -8.01 -16.79
CA LEU A 248 -14.57 -9.46 -16.92
C LEU A 248 -14.93 -9.92 -18.34
N PRO A 249 -14.14 -10.95 -18.74
CA PRO A 249 -14.45 -11.50 -20.07
C PRO A 249 -15.84 -12.13 -20.10
N SER A 250 -16.73 -11.76 -21.12
CA SER A 250 -18.09 -12.32 -21.21
C SER A 250 -18.04 -13.85 -21.38
N SER A 251 -18.67 -14.74 -20.40
CA SER A 251 -18.85 -16.20 -20.46
C SER A 251 -19.60 -16.63 -21.72
N GLN A 252 -20.16 -15.66 -22.55
CA GLN A 252 -20.95 -15.99 -23.75
C GLN A 252 -20.17 -15.67 -25.03
N ALA A 253 -18.77 -15.50 -24.94
CA ALA A 253 -18.11 -15.19 -26.23
C ALA A 253 -17.99 -16.48 -27.07
N SER A 254 -19.05 -16.79 -27.90
CA SER A 254 -18.98 -17.75 -29.02
C SER A 254 -17.52 -17.97 -29.47
N GLU A 255 -16.96 -19.23 -29.30
CA GLU A 255 -15.70 -19.65 -29.96
C GLU A 255 -15.32 -18.67 -31.10
N PRO A 256 -14.29 -17.85 -30.92
CA PRO A 256 -13.89 -16.86 -31.94
C PRO A 256 -13.88 -17.48 -33.35
N GLU A 257 -14.90 -17.27 -34.17
CA GLU A 257 -14.65 -17.54 -35.61
C GLU A 257 -13.26 -17.01 -36.03
N ILE A 258 -12.17 -17.76 -35.97
CA ILE A 258 -10.86 -17.37 -36.54
C ILE A 258 -11.08 -16.51 -37.79
N ASP A 259 -11.32 -15.21 -37.55
CA ASP A 259 -11.33 -14.35 -38.75
C ASP A 259 -9.89 -14.06 -39.20
N ASP A 260 -9.37 -14.89 -40.14
CA ASP A 260 -8.00 -14.76 -40.68
C ASP A 260 -7.72 -13.33 -41.15
N ASP A 261 -8.74 -12.42 -41.09
CA ASP A 261 -8.49 -11.09 -41.67
C ASP A 261 -8.11 -10.09 -40.56
N LYS A 262 -8.25 -10.39 -39.26
CA LYS A 262 -7.90 -9.49 -38.15
C LYS A 262 -6.65 -10.00 -37.44
N ASP A 263 -5.55 -9.14 -37.52
CA ASP A 263 -4.19 -9.64 -37.16
C ASP A 263 -3.72 -8.95 -35.87
N THR A 264 -4.67 -8.25 -35.25
CA THR A 264 -4.28 -7.54 -34.03
C THR A 264 -5.38 -7.69 -32.97
N ILE A 265 -4.93 -8.02 -31.68
CA ILE A 265 -5.91 -8.13 -30.58
C ILE A 265 -5.65 -6.99 -29.59
N VAL A 266 -6.71 -6.38 -29.20
CA VAL A 266 -6.60 -5.29 -28.20
C VAL A 266 -7.34 -5.72 -26.93
N TYR A 267 -6.55 -5.68 -25.83
CA TYR A 267 -7.15 -6.00 -24.52
C TYR A 267 -7.28 -4.73 -23.69
N PRO A 268 -8.51 -4.31 -23.51
CA PRO A 268 -8.64 -3.20 -22.57
C PRO A 268 -8.26 -3.60 -21.13
N ILE A 269 -7.48 -2.74 -20.51
CA ILE A 269 -7.03 -3.09 -19.14
C ILE A 269 -7.33 -1.90 -18.23
N SER A 270 -7.70 -2.23 -16.96
CA SER A 270 -8.13 -1.16 -16.03
C SER A 270 -7.66 -1.50 -14.62
N GLN A 271 -7.21 -0.42 -13.93
CA GLN A 271 -6.96 -0.52 -12.47
C GLN A 271 -7.99 0.32 -11.68
N MET A 272 -8.90 -0.46 -10.90
CA MET A 272 -10.04 0.24 -10.27
C MET A 272 -10.11 -0.14 -8.78
N THR A 273 -8.92 -0.38 -8.22
CA THR A 273 -8.84 -0.95 -6.86
C THR A 273 -9.61 -0.06 -5.87
N GLN A 274 -9.60 1.24 -6.21
CA GLN A 274 -10.27 2.18 -5.29
C GLN A 274 -11.78 1.92 -5.22
N LEU A 275 -12.26 1.39 -6.32
CA LEU A 275 -13.74 1.17 -6.37
C LEU A 275 -14.09 -0.25 -5.93
N MET A 276 -12.91 -0.96 -5.67
CA MET A 276 -13.12 -2.40 -5.42
C MET A 276 -12.28 -2.81 -4.21
N GLY A 277 -12.86 -3.03 -3.08
CA GLY A 277 -12.11 -3.54 -1.91
C GLY A 277 -11.02 -4.54 -2.31
N SER A 278 -9.79 -4.63 -1.64
CA SER A 278 -8.57 -5.42 -1.92
C SER A 278 -8.90 -6.92 -2.04
N ARG A 279 -10.12 -7.46 -1.65
CA ARG A 279 -10.45 -8.91 -1.64
C ARG A 279 -11.25 -9.29 -2.88
N ASN A 280 -11.75 -8.28 -3.73
CA ASN A 280 -12.50 -8.56 -4.97
C ASN A 280 -12.04 -7.64 -6.10
N ASP A 281 -10.73 -7.31 -5.97
CA ASP A 281 -10.24 -6.38 -7.00
C ASP A 281 -10.13 -7.12 -8.35
N LEU A 282 -10.92 -6.74 -9.22
CA LEU A 282 -10.96 -7.42 -10.54
C LEU A 282 -10.25 -6.56 -11.58
N SER A 283 -9.44 -5.73 -11.01
CA SER A 283 -8.69 -4.91 -11.97
C SER A 283 -7.85 -5.81 -12.89
N THR A 284 -7.64 -5.34 -14.11
CA THR A 284 -7.03 -6.25 -15.12
C THR A 284 -5.62 -5.77 -15.48
N GLU A 285 -5.21 -4.54 -15.18
CA GLU A 285 -3.92 -4.03 -15.69
C GLU A 285 -2.76 -4.73 -14.97
N LEU A 286 -2.71 -4.65 -13.58
CA LEU A 286 -1.55 -5.22 -12.86
C LEU A 286 -1.43 -6.73 -13.14
N PRO A 287 -2.53 -7.52 -13.07
CA PRO A 287 -2.41 -8.95 -13.37
C PRO A 287 -1.91 -9.19 -14.80
N ALA A 288 -2.41 -8.40 -15.78
CA ALA A 288 -1.97 -8.62 -17.19
C ALA A 288 -0.46 -8.39 -17.32
N ILE A 289 0.04 -7.32 -16.73
CA ILE A 289 1.47 -7.01 -16.87
C ILE A 289 2.29 -8.05 -16.10
N THR A 290 1.79 -8.43 -14.91
CA THR A 290 2.49 -9.43 -14.10
C THR A 290 2.63 -10.77 -14.85
N ARG A 291 1.54 -11.21 -15.43
CA ARG A 291 1.59 -12.52 -16.12
C ARG A 291 2.51 -12.46 -17.34
N VAL A 292 2.47 -11.33 -18.04
CA VAL A 292 3.34 -11.23 -19.24
C VAL A 292 4.81 -11.23 -18.80
N LEU A 293 5.13 -10.44 -17.78
CA LEU A 293 6.55 -10.40 -17.36
C LEU A 293 6.96 -11.75 -16.77
N GLU A 294 6.05 -12.47 -16.09
CA GLU A 294 6.38 -13.83 -15.59
C GLU A 294 6.68 -14.78 -16.75
N LEU A 295 5.89 -14.64 -17.78
CA LEU A 295 6.17 -15.54 -18.94
C LEU A 295 7.55 -15.25 -19.52
N LEU A 296 7.91 -14.02 -19.47
CA LEU A 296 9.20 -13.66 -20.08
C LEU A 296 10.36 -14.21 -19.24
N SER A 297 10.07 -14.79 -18.08
CA SER A 297 11.15 -15.36 -17.23
C SER A 297 11.51 -16.77 -17.69
N ALA A 298 10.74 -17.27 -18.61
CA ALA A 298 11.02 -18.63 -19.09
C ALA A 298 12.15 -18.63 -20.14
N ASP A 299 12.92 -19.82 -20.26
CA ASP A 299 14.09 -19.95 -21.15
C ASP A 299 13.71 -19.75 -22.62
N ARG A 300 12.59 -20.13 -22.95
CA ARG A 300 12.19 -20.02 -24.38
C ARG A 300 12.08 -18.57 -24.83
N TYR A 301 12.12 -17.61 -23.88
CA TYR A 301 11.96 -16.20 -24.31
C TYR A 301 13.28 -15.45 -24.08
N GLN A 302 14.34 -16.09 -23.93
CA GLN A 302 15.63 -15.46 -23.58
C GLN A 302 16.09 -14.49 -24.68
N ASP A 303 15.64 -14.73 -25.95
CA ASP A 303 16.07 -13.81 -27.04
C ASP A 303 15.03 -12.71 -27.24
N SER A 304 14.20 -12.55 -26.30
CA SER A 304 13.22 -11.43 -26.40
C SER A 304 13.85 -10.15 -25.85
N ARG A 305 13.14 -9.00 -26.13
CA ARG A 305 13.59 -7.71 -25.55
C ARG A 305 12.36 -6.88 -25.16
N TRP A 306 12.61 -6.10 -24.10
CA TRP A 306 11.50 -5.20 -23.73
C TRP A 306 12.05 -3.82 -23.38
N THR A 307 11.18 -2.78 -23.67
CA THR A 307 11.42 -1.40 -23.22
C THR A 307 10.28 -0.95 -22.30
N PHE A 308 10.74 -0.44 -21.14
CA PHE A 308 9.76 0.05 -20.15
C PHE A 308 10.00 1.53 -19.88
N THR A 309 8.88 2.30 -19.94
CA THR A 309 9.10 3.73 -19.67
C THR A 309 8.05 4.21 -18.66
N ALA A 310 8.60 5.07 -17.72
CA ALA A 310 7.74 5.82 -16.78
C ALA A 310 8.32 7.23 -16.58
N GLY A 311 7.43 8.28 -16.99
CA GLY A 311 7.91 9.69 -16.89
C GLY A 311 8.55 9.97 -15.53
N TYR A 312 7.84 9.60 -14.45
CA TYR A 312 8.41 9.67 -13.09
C TYR A 312 8.79 8.28 -12.60
N PHE A 313 10.10 8.04 -12.60
CA PHE A 313 10.50 6.63 -12.41
C PHE A 313 10.28 6.22 -10.94
N ASN A 314 9.22 5.44 -10.71
CA ASN A 314 8.88 4.90 -9.38
C ASN A 314 7.94 3.70 -9.53
N PRO A 315 8.42 2.73 -10.37
CA PRO A 315 7.51 1.60 -10.57
C PRO A 315 7.30 0.80 -9.26
N ALA A 316 6.12 0.15 -9.16
CA ALA A 316 5.87 -0.69 -7.97
C ALA A 316 6.95 -1.78 -7.84
N ARG A 317 7.34 -2.00 -6.66
CA ARG A 317 8.43 -2.96 -6.41
C ARG A 317 8.13 -4.32 -7.05
N SER A 318 6.78 -4.73 -6.94
CA SER A 318 6.44 -6.03 -7.56
C SER A 318 6.78 -6.04 -9.06
N LEU A 319 6.63 -4.93 -9.69
CA LEU A 319 6.95 -4.89 -11.15
C LEU A 319 8.46 -4.85 -11.36
N THR A 320 9.19 -4.04 -10.51
CA THR A 320 10.66 -4.00 -10.64
C THR A 320 11.25 -5.41 -10.46
N LYS A 321 10.74 -6.20 -9.53
CA LYS A 321 11.22 -7.58 -9.31
C LYS A 321 11.00 -8.44 -10.56
N LEU A 322 9.89 -8.29 -11.13
CA LEU A 322 9.59 -9.13 -12.32
C LEU A 322 10.45 -8.70 -13.51
N LEU A 323 10.64 -7.39 -13.64
CA LEU A 323 11.49 -6.94 -14.76
C LEU A 323 12.91 -7.52 -14.61
N LEU A 324 13.37 -7.64 -13.34
CA LEU A 324 14.75 -8.15 -13.12
C LEU A 324 14.79 -9.66 -13.27
N LYS A 325 13.58 -10.31 -13.28
CA LYS A 325 13.56 -11.79 -13.35
C LYS A 325 13.41 -12.25 -14.79
N THR A 326 13.23 -11.32 -15.69
CA THR A 326 13.02 -11.78 -17.08
C THR A 326 14.34 -12.35 -17.64
N LYS A 327 14.21 -13.30 -18.64
CA LYS A 327 15.42 -13.86 -19.28
C LYS A 327 15.74 -13.10 -20.57
N SER A 328 15.00 -12.03 -20.83
CA SER A 328 15.17 -11.23 -22.06
C SER A 328 16.53 -10.54 -22.04
N LYS A 329 16.93 -10.27 -23.35
CA LYS A 329 18.20 -9.53 -23.46
C LYS A 329 17.98 -8.17 -24.12
N GLN A 330 18.83 -7.18 -23.83
CA GLN A 330 18.78 -5.83 -24.44
C GLN A 330 17.53 -5.07 -23.98
N ASN A 331 17.34 -5.12 -22.70
CA ASN A 331 16.19 -4.40 -22.12
C ASN A 331 16.53 -2.95 -21.79
N THR A 332 15.43 -2.11 -21.97
CA THR A 332 15.70 -0.67 -21.78
C THR A 332 14.63 -0.07 -20.86
N VAL A 333 15.12 0.71 -19.88
CA VAL A 333 14.22 1.56 -19.08
C VAL A 333 14.48 3.04 -19.45
N ILE A 334 13.34 3.75 -19.76
CA ILE A 334 13.48 5.19 -20.10
C ILE A 334 12.76 6.00 -19.02
N THR A 335 13.44 7.01 -18.46
CA THR A 335 12.80 7.93 -17.50
C THR A 335 13.22 9.38 -17.80
N ALA A 336 12.48 10.31 -17.17
CA ALA A 336 12.79 11.72 -17.45
C ALA A 336 14.05 12.16 -16.70
N SER A 337 14.85 12.86 -17.43
CA SER A 337 15.92 13.57 -16.71
C SER A 337 15.32 14.60 -15.73
N PRO A 338 16.10 14.89 -14.65
CA PRO A 338 15.57 15.90 -13.72
C PRO A 338 15.29 17.24 -14.43
N TYR A 339 16.01 17.48 -15.50
CA TYR A 339 15.83 18.77 -16.21
C TYR A 339 14.64 18.70 -17.16
N ALA A 340 14.21 17.58 -17.38
CA ALA A 340 13.00 17.45 -18.24
C ALA A 340 11.80 17.01 -17.40
N ASN A 341 11.96 17.23 -16.12
CA ASN A 341 10.87 16.87 -15.19
C ASN A 341 9.98 18.10 -14.94
N GLY A 342 8.65 17.89 -14.98
CA GLY A 342 7.70 19.02 -14.84
C GLY A 342 7.84 19.72 -13.48
N PHE A 343 8.62 19.07 -12.51
CA PHE A 343 8.71 19.69 -11.17
C PHE A 343 10.09 20.34 -10.99
N TYR A 344 10.75 20.35 -12.10
CA TYR A 344 12.11 20.93 -12.01
C TYR A 344 12.05 22.38 -11.54
N LYS A 345 12.66 22.68 -10.34
CA LYS A 345 12.80 24.00 -9.68
C LYS A 345 11.43 24.58 -9.31
N SER A 346 10.47 23.68 -9.28
CA SER A 346 9.18 24.19 -8.79
C SER A 346 9.30 24.71 -7.35
N PRO A 347 8.53 25.77 -6.98
CA PRO A 347 8.65 26.35 -5.64
C PRO A 347 8.29 25.33 -4.54
N GLY A 348 9.10 25.32 -3.44
CA GLY A 348 8.73 24.49 -2.26
C GLY A 348 9.31 23.07 -2.38
N VAL A 349 8.67 22.10 -1.73
CA VAL A 349 9.17 20.72 -1.55
C VAL A 349 9.03 19.95 -2.88
N SER A 350 8.05 20.39 -3.73
CA SER A 350 7.85 19.69 -5.02
C SER A 350 9.07 19.84 -5.93
N GLY A 351 9.90 20.92 -5.71
CA GLY A 351 11.17 21.08 -6.48
C GLY A 351 12.17 19.98 -6.17
N MET A 352 11.88 19.15 -5.07
CA MET A 352 12.84 18.07 -4.70
C MET A 352 12.48 16.75 -5.39
N LEU A 353 11.40 16.72 -6.08
CA LEU A 353 10.89 15.45 -6.65
C LEU A 353 11.81 14.93 -7.74
N PRO A 354 12.32 15.81 -8.55
CA PRO A 354 13.25 15.27 -9.57
C PRO A 354 14.46 14.58 -8.93
N ASP A 355 14.94 15.11 -7.86
CA ASP A 355 16.08 14.45 -7.18
C ASP A 355 15.66 13.11 -6.58
N ALA A 356 14.49 13.01 -6.00
CA ALA A 356 14.00 11.73 -5.47
C ALA A 356 13.92 10.66 -6.57
N TYR A 357 13.45 11.08 -7.71
CA TYR A 357 13.38 10.08 -8.80
C TYR A 357 14.78 9.66 -9.26
N THR A 358 15.69 10.64 -9.21
CA THR A 358 17.08 10.25 -9.55
C THR A 358 17.60 9.19 -8.56
N TYR A 359 17.26 9.37 -7.35
CA TYR A 359 17.65 8.37 -6.34
C TYR A 359 17.05 7.00 -6.66
N LEU A 360 15.80 6.98 -6.94
CA LEU A 360 15.16 5.69 -7.26
C LEU A 360 15.76 5.06 -8.52
N ALA A 361 16.11 5.90 -9.45
CA ALA A 361 16.78 5.35 -10.65
C ALA A 361 18.13 4.73 -10.28
N ARG A 362 18.80 5.41 -9.37
CA ARG A 362 20.10 4.85 -8.93
C ARG A 362 19.90 3.52 -8.21
N ALA A 363 18.94 3.45 -7.35
CA ALA A 363 18.63 2.18 -6.65
C ALA A 363 18.29 1.06 -7.64
N PHE A 364 17.57 1.38 -8.60
CA PHE A 364 17.25 0.37 -9.62
C PHE A 364 18.53 -0.13 -10.33
N LEU A 365 19.42 0.79 -10.76
CA LEU A 365 20.66 0.36 -11.46
C LEU A 365 21.54 -0.50 -10.54
N LYS A 366 21.49 -0.15 -9.24
CA LYS A 366 22.25 -1.01 -8.31
C LYS A 366 21.64 -2.41 -8.26
N SER A 367 20.33 -2.47 -8.23
CA SER A 367 19.68 -3.80 -8.26
C SER A 367 19.99 -4.56 -9.55
N VAL A 368 20.07 -3.83 -10.60
CA VAL A 368 20.43 -4.49 -11.88
C VAL A 368 21.82 -5.12 -11.75
N ARG A 369 22.73 -4.40 -11.15
CA ARG A 369 24.10 -4.93 -10.99
C ARG A 369 24.11 -6.12 -10.01
N GLU A 370 23.37 -6.05 -8.96
CA GLU A 370 23.32 -7.11 -7.94
C GLU A 370 22.71 -8.40 -8.49
N HIS A 371 21.88 -8.24 -9.46
CA HIS A 371 21.23 -9.46 -10.03
C HIS A 371 21.97 -9.88 -11.31
N ASN A 372 23.11 -9.33 -11.53
CA ASN A 372 23.95 -9.64 -12.71
C ASN A 372 23.21 -9.44 -14.02
N MET A 373 22.55 -8.29 -14.05
CA MET A 373 21.74 -8.05 -15.27
C MET A 373 22.28 -6.81 -15.99
N SER A 374 23.50 -6.44 -15.75
CA SER A 374 24.04 -5.18 -16.30
C SER A 374 24.20 -5.27 -17.81
N GLU A 375 24.36 -6.54 -18.30
CA GLU A 375 24.51 -6.67 -19.78
C GLU A 375 23.14 -6.74 -20.45
N ALA A 376 22.13 -6.95 -19.60
CA ALA A 376 20.81 -7.17 -20.22
C ALA A 376 19.91 -5.93 -20.06
N ILE A 377 20.22 -5.05 -19.06
CA ILE A 377 19.29 -3.94 -18.82
C ILE A 377 20.09 -2.64 -18.77
N VAL A 378 19.49 -1.68 -19.53
CA VAL A 378 20.13 -0.35 -19.46
C VAL A 378 19.04 0.67 -19.08
N LEU A 379 19.53 1.67 -18.31
CA LEU A 379 18.61 2.77 -17.96
C LEU A 379 19.02 4.04 -18.72
N LYS A 380 17.94 4.70 -19.36
CA LYS A 380 18.22 5.91 -20.16
C LYS A 380 17.35 7.07 -19.65
N GLU A 381 18.00 8.30 -19.62
CA GLU A 381 17.23 9.51 -19.25
C GLU A 381 16.89 10.33 -20.51
N TRP A 382 15.68 10.72 -20.48
CA TRP A 382 15.21 11.53 -21.62
C TRP A 382 15.38 13.01 -21.29
N ARG A 383 15.95 13.80 -22.30
CA ARG A 383 16.06 15.25 -22.07
C ARG A 383 16.13 15.99 -23.41
N LYS A 384 15.21 16.88 -23.59
CA LYS A 384 15.26 17.86 -24.70
C LYS A 384 15.20 19.29 -24.12
N GLY A 385 16.41 19.79 -23.77
CA GLY A 385 16.49 21.11 -23.10
C GLY A 385 16.16 21.01 -21.60
N THR A 386 16.13 22.20 -20.96
CA THR A 386 15.81 22.29 -19.51
C THR A 386 14.50 23.05 -19.31
N VAL A 387 13.72 22.48 -18.41
CA VAL A 387 12.38 23.08 -18.18
C VAL A 387 12.54 24.58 -17.91
N GLY A 388 11.76 25.42 -18.61
CA GLY A 388 11.79 26.88 -18.39
C GLY A 388 12.59 27.59 -19.49
N GLU A 389 13.37 26.79 -20.30
CA GLU A 389 14.12 27.41 -21.41
C GLU A 389 13.38 27.25 -22.75
N PRO A 390 13.59 28.23 -23.65
CA PRO A 390 12.92 28.14 -24.96
C PRO A 390 13.30 26.84 -25.71
N GLY A 391 12.25 26.14 -26.16
CA GLY A 391 12.49 24.94 -27.00
C GLY A 391 12.61 23.67 -26.13
N ALA A 392 12.44 23.85 -24.72
CA ALA A 392 12.61 22.66 -23.84
C ALA A 392 11.27 21.92 -23.72
N TRP A 393 11.52 20.56 -23.66
CA TRP A 393 10.32 19.74 -23.46
C TRP A 393 10.44 19.00 -22.13
N THR A 394 9.20 18.73 -21.53
CA THR A 394 9.20 17.76 -20.42
C THR A 394 8.76 16.38 -20.91
N TYR A 395 9.08 15.31 -20.08
CA TYR A 395 8.84 13.92 -20.52
C TYR A 395 7.88 13.24 -19.55
N HIS A 396 6.78 12.59 -20.16
CA HIS A 396 5.76 11.99 -19.26
C HIS A 396 5.18 10.72 -19.93
N ALA A 397 6.00 10.10 -20.76
CA ALA A 397 5.51 8.89 -21.45
C ALA A 397 5.53 7.69 -20.50
N LYS A 398 4.45 6.77 -20.76
CA LYS A 398 4.34 5.52 -19.96
C LYS A 398 4.00 4.35 -20.90
N GLY A 399 4.69 3.21 -20.57
CA GLY A 399 4.27 2.08 -21.43
C GLY A 399 5.34 0.99 -21.44
N LEU A 400 4.98 -0.13 -22.12
CA LEU A 400 5.86 -1.31 -22.23
C LEU A 400 5.80 -1.86 -23.66
N TRP A 401 7.03 -2.08 -24.23
CA TRP A 401 7.14 -2.70 -25.56
C TRP A 401 7.88 -4.03 -25.44
N ILE A 402 7.31 -5.04 -26.19
CA ILE A 402 8.01 -6.33 -26.10
C ILE A 402 8.16 -6.91 -27.51
N ALA A 403 9.43 -7.15 -27.80
CA ALA A 403 9.72 -7.94 -29.02
C ALA A 403 10.09 -9.39 -28.66
N LEU A 404 9.31 -10.32 -29.22
CA LEU A 404 9.57 -11.73 -28.88
C LEU A 404 10.65 -12.30 -29.79
N PRO A 405 11.17 -13.49 -29.41
CA PRO A 405 12.25 -14.07 -30.23
C PRO A 405 11.86 -14.16 -31.71
N GLY A 406 12.80 -13.59 -32.56
CA GLY A 406 12.54 -13.69 -34.02
C GLY A 406 11.91 -12.39 -34.54
N ASP A 407 11.42 -11.52 -33.57
CA ASP A 407 10.77 -10.28 -34.05
C ASP A 407 11.78 -9.13 -34.02
N LYS A 408 11.75 -8.35 -35.12
CA LYS A 408 12.66 -7.17 -35.14
C LYS A 408 12.02 -5.98 -34.43
N SER A 409 10.73 -5.93 -34.45
CA SER A 409 9.98 -4.84 -33.78
C SER A 409 8.96 -5.42 -32.80
N PRO A 410 8.54 -4.55 -31.83
CA PRO A 410 7.63 -5.05 -30.79
C PRO A 410 6.31 -5.55 -31.37
N CYS A 411 5.95 -6.67 -30.82
CA CYS A 411 4.63 -7.20 -31.21
C CYS A 411 3.64 -7.08 -30.06
N LEU A 412 4.11 -6.65 -28.88
CA LEU A 412 3.24 -6.31 -27.73
C LEU A 412 3.57 -4.90 -27.25
N SER A 413 2.45 -4.15 -26.84
CA SER A 413 2.68 -2.82 -26.28
C SER A 413 1.48 -2.41 -25.41
N ILE A 414 1.88 -1.67 -24.37
CA ILE A 414 0.80 -1.14 -23.51
C ILE A 414 0.73 0.38 -23.68
N ILE A 415 -0.60 0.86 -23.78
CA ILE A 415 -0.86 2.32 -23.83
C ILE A 415 -1.96 2.63 -22.81
N GLY A 416 -1.65 3.76 -21.99
CA GLY A 416 -2.71 4.10 -21.01
C GLY A 416 -2.22 5.14 -20.01
N SER A 417 -2.99 5.19 -18.89
CA SER A 417 -2.81 6.37 -17.99
C SER A 417 -1.95 5.98 -16.79
N SER A 418 -1.54 4.71 -16.63
CA SER A 418 -0.91 4.27 -15.37
C SER A 418 0.55 4.74 -15.33
N ASN A 419 0.92 5.12 -14.12
CA ASN A 419 2.35 5.48 -13.91
C ASN A 419 3.14 4.29 -13.37
N TYR A 420 2.29 3.17 -13.13
CA TYR A 420 2.85 1.86 -12.73
C TYR A 420 3.47 1.96 -11.33
N THR A 421 2.88 2.92 -10.50
CA THR A 421 3.36 3.06 -9.12
C THR A 421 2.42 2.32 -8.15
N LYS A 422 2.90 2.28 -6.90
CA LYS A 422 1.99 1.72 -5.87
C LYS A 422 0.67 2.51 -5.81
N ARG A 423 0.81 3.81 -6.02
CA ARG A 423 -0.41 4.63 -6.01
C ARG A 423 -1.35 4.25 -7.16
N SER A 424 -0.77 3.98 -8.36
CA SER A 424 -1.63 3.54 -9.49
C SER A 424 -2.42 2.29 -9.12
N TYR A 425 -1.82 1.45 -8.25
CA TYR A 425 -2.47 0.14 -8.05
C TYR A 425 -3.21 0.11 -6.72
N SER A 426 -3.24 1.30 -6.06
CA SER A 426 -3.97 1.21 -4.76
C SER A 426 -4.99 2.35 -4.67
N LEU A 427 -4.69 3.48 -5.38
CA LEU A 427 -5.52 4.63 -4.98
C LEU A 427 -6.19 5.25 -6.21
N ASP A 428 -5.66 5.01 -7.50
CA ASP A 428 -6.18 5.76 -8.65
C ASP A 428 -6.98 4.82 -9.55
N LEU A 429 -8.00 5.53 -10.21
CA LEU A 429 -8.66 4.81 -11.33
C LEU A 429 -7.88 5.00 -12.63
N GLU A 430 -7.39 3.82 -13.16
CA GLU A 430 -6.57 3.89 -14.39
C GLU A 430 -7.15 2.96 -15.46
N THR A 431 -6.99 3.44 -16.73
CA THR A 431 -7.43 2.54 -17.81
C THR A 431 -6.47 2.66 -19.00
N GLY A 432 -6.37 1.60 -19.80
CA GLY A 432 -5.53 1.57 -21.01
C GLY A 432 -5.82 0.33 -21.86
N ALA A 433 -4.81 0.05 -22.71
CA ALA A 433 -5.02 -1.11 -23.59
C ALA A 433 -3.68 -1.83 -23.79
N PHE A 434 -3.87 -3.16 -23.73
CA PHE A 434 -2.74 -4.01 -24.13
C PHE A 434 -2.91 -4.49 -25.58
N ILE A 435 -1.82 -4.21 -26.39
CA ILE A 435 -1.94 -4.50 -27.85
C ILE A 435 -1.03 -5.68 -28.18
N VAL A 436 -1.69 -6.67 -28.84
CA VAL A 436 -0.92 -7.80 -29.39
C VAL A 436 -1.15 -7.89 -30.90
N THR A 437 0.03 -7.89 -31.71
CA THR A 437 -0.25 -7.79 -33.15
C THR A 437 0.69 -8.72 -33.91
N ARG A 438 0.11 -9.32 -34.94
CA ARG A 438 0.94 -10.06 -35.91
C ARG A 438 1.11 -9.27 -37.21
N ASP A 439 0.54 -8.10 -37.20
CA ASP A 439 0.61 -7.25 -38.42
C ASP A 439 2.00 -6.61 -38.53
N PRO A 440 2.70 -6.94 -39.58
CA PRO A 440 4.10 -6.46 -39.71
C PRO A 440 4.18 -4.93 -39.75
N ASP A 441 3.17 -4.32 -40.41
CA ASP A 441 3.22 -2.83 -40.47
C ASP A 441 3.03 -2.21 -39.08
N LEU A 442 2.07 -2.75 -38.34
CA LEU A 442 1.87 -2.16 -37.00
C LEU A 442 3.08 -2.45 -36.11
N LYS A 443 3.71 -3.66 -36.20
CA LYS A 443 4.95 -3.90 -35.43
C LYS A 443 6.01 -2.84 -35.74
N LYS A 444 6.13 -2.57 -37.03
CA LYS A 444 7.11 -1.53 -37.42
C LYS A 444 6.76 -0.18 -36.80
N ARG A 445 5.52 0.28 -36.89
CA ARG A 445 5.12 1.59 -36.35
C ARG A 445 5.30 1.62 -34.82
N LEU A 446 5.03 0.42 -34.10
CA LEU A 446 5.33 0.39 -32.65
C LEU A 446 6.83 0.52 -32.42
N GLY A 447 7.59 -0.17 -33.28
CA GLY A 447 9.06 0.01 -33.20
C GLY A 447 9.50 1.45 -33.43
N GLU A 448 8.87 2.14 -34.40
CA GLU A 448 9.25 3.55 -34.66
C GLU A 448 8.90 4.43 -33.46
N GLU A 449 7.70 4.13 -32.86
CA GLU A 449 7.36 4.90 -31.67
C GLU A 449 8.40 4.72 -30.56
N GLU A 450 8.74 3.39 -30.32
CA GLU A 450 9.79 3.11 -29.32
C GLU A 450 11.10 3.83 -29.67
N GLN A 451 11.50 3.89 -30.86
CA GLN A 451 12.77 4.52 -31.29
C GLN A 451 12.72 6.04 -31.12
N TRP A 452 11.59 6.68 -31.58
CA TRP A 452 11.66 8.15 -31.51
C TRP A 452 11.56 8.62 -30.05
N LEU A 453 11.04 7.76 -29.08
CA LEU A 453 11.07 8.17 -27.66
C LEU A 453 12.48 8.07 -27.10
N GLN A 454 13.33 7.60 -27.94
CA GLN A 454 14.73 7.49 -27.45
C GLN A 454 15.61 8.51 -28.16
N ASP A 455 15.00 9.38 -28.99
CA ASP A 455 15.79 10.35 -29.79
C ASP A 455 16.57 11.28 -28.87
N HIS A 456 16.07 11.47 -27.62
CA HIS A 456 16.74 12.47 -26.75
C HIS A 456 17.16 11.81 -25.43
N VAL A 457 17.61 10.56 -25.55
CA VAL A 457 17.92 9.88 -24.28
C VAL A 457 19.44 9.72 -24.18
N LYS A 458 19.85 9.67 -23.02
CA LYS A 458 21.25 9.33 -22.71
C LYS A 458 21.29 8.18 -21.69
N GLN A 459 22.16 7.24 -22.08
CA GLN A 459 22.31 6.14 -21.10
C GLN A 459 23.03 6.63 -19.84
N ILE A 460 22.43 6.11 -18.72
CA ILE A 460 23.03 6.59 -17.46
C ILE A 460 23.49 5.36 -16.65
N THR A 461 24.72 5.59 -16.00
CA THR A 461 25.24 4.52 -15.11
C THR A 461 25.23 5.00 -13.66
N VAL A 462 25.48 4.01 -12.84
CA VAL A 462 25.52 4.38 -11.40
C VAL A 462 26.57 5.48 -11.18
N ASP A 463 27.64 5.45 -11.95
CA ASP A 463 28.71 6.47 -11.78
C ASP A 463 28.25 7.85 -12.29
N ASP A 464 27.54 7.81 -13.36
CA ASP A 464 27.02 9.10 -13.89
C ASP A 464 26.12 9.79 -12.86
N LEU A 465 25.40 8.98 -12.09
CA LEU A 465 24.43 9.59 -11.14
C LEU A 465 25.14 9.99 -9.84
N ALA A 466 26.45 9.59 -9.76
CA ALA A 466 27.23 9.89 -8.52
C ALA A 466 28.07 11.16 -8.72
N THR A 467 28.05 11.92 -9.94
CA THR A 467 28.82 13.17 -10.15
C THR A 467 28.23 14.31 -9.34
N ASN A 468 29.08 15.29 -8.93
CA ASN A 468 28.77 16.44 -8.04
C ASN A 468 27.63 17.30 -8.61
N GLU A 469 27.57 17.37 -9.91
CA GLU A 469 26.49 18.13 -10.60
C GLU A 469 25.15 17.40 -10.49
N ARG A 470 25.21 16.17 -10.33
CA ARG A 470 24.00 15.30 -10.28
C ARG A 470 23.80 14.77 -8.86
N ARG A 471 24.78 15.29 -8.00
CA ARG A 471 24.74 14.97 -6.57
C ARG A 471 23.82 15.96 -5.84
N SER A 472 22.65 15.55 -5.70
CA SER A 472 21.68 16.38 -4.95
C SER A 472 22.21 16.76 -3.56
N PRO A 473 22.26 17.97 -3.04
CA PRO A 473 22.57 18.23 -1.62
C PRO A 473 22.12 17.06 -0.72
N LEU A 474 21.17 16.18 -1.19
CA LEU A 474 20.75 14.93 -0.54
C LEU A 474 21.71 13.77 -0.86
N GLY A 475 22.46 13.72 -2.04
CA GLY A 475 23.51 12.79 -2.50
C GLY A 475 24.86 13.03 -1.84
N LYS A 476 25.21 14.26 -1.27
CA LYS A 476 26.46 14.62 -0.57
C LYS A 476 26.35 14.29 0.92
N ILE A 477 25.17 14.24 1.56
CA ILE A 477 24.92 13.82 2.95
C ILE A 477 24.87 12.28 3.03
N TRP A 478 24.89 11.54 1.92
CA TRP A 478 24.68 10.08 1.98
C TRP A 478 25.91 9.34 1.47
N ASP A 479 26.97 9.96 0.74
CA ASP A 479 28.21 9.37 0.20
C ASP A 479 29.34 9.48 1.23
N GLN A 480 29.18 10.16 2.39
CA GLN A 480 30.15 10.14 3.50
C GLN A 480 29.83 9.01 4.49
N SER A 481 28.77 8.08 4.18
CA SER A 481 28.40 6.95 5.05
C SER A 481 28.62 5.62 4.32
N THR A 482 29.43 5.50 3.06
CA THR A 482 29.53 4.19 2.36
C THR A 482 30.96 3.98 1.91
N ASP A 483 32.08 4.15 2.75
CA ASP A 483 33.36 3.46 2.44
C ASP A 483 33.63 2.37 3.47
N SER A 484 32.70 1.36 3.79
CA SER A 484 33.14 0.05 4.33
C SER A 484 31.91 -0.86 4.51
N SER A 485 31.46 -1.64 3.43
CA SER A 485 30.89 -3.00 3.62
C SER A 485 29.72 -3.20 2.65
N SER A 486 30.00 -3.87 1.38
CA SER A 486 29.35 -4.81 0.45
C SER A 486 28.25 -5.63 1.14
N SER A 487 27.00 -5.10 1.02
CA SER A 487 25.70 -5.80 0.95
C SER A 487 24.62 -4.95 1.62
N VAL A 488 23.96 -3.96 0.77
CA VAL A 488 22.84 -3.20 1.40
C VAL A 488 21.77 -2.98 0.35
N LEU A 489 20.76 -3.92 0.01
CA LEU A 489 19.32 -3.79 -0.32
C LEU A 489 18.66 -2.70 0.54
N ALA A 490 18.83 -1.41 0.01
CA ALA A 490 18.07 -0.14 0.03
C ALA A 490 16.77 -0.26 0.81
N GLY A 491 16.74 -0.39 2.26
CA GLY A 491 16.03 0.13 3.44
C GLY A 491 15.38 1.49 3.17
N GLU A 492 13.93 1.49 2.91
CA GLU A 492 12.69 2.21 3.26
C GLU A 492 12.97 3.67 3.64
N GLU A 493 12.99 4.66 2.72
CA GLU A 493 12.41 6.01 2.96
C GLU A 493 11.53 6.42 1.76
N ASP A 494 10.20 6.22 1.93
CA ASP A 494 8.88 6.85 1.67
C ASP A 494 9.02 8.24 1.04
N SER A 495 9.31 8.37 -0.25
CA SER A 495 9.12 9.64 -0.98
C SER A 495 7.64 9.91 -1.24
N ASP A 496 6.70 8.92 -0.59
CA ASP A 496 5.27 9.21 -0.85
C ASP A 496 4.58 9.63 0.46
N SER A 497 5.38 9.55 1.72
CA SER A 497 4.86 10.07 3.01
C SER A 497 5.35 11.50 3.26
N TRP A 498 6.21 12.09 2.36
CA TRP A 498 6.66 13.49 2.44
C TRP A 498 5.70 14.40 1.65
N PHE A 499 4.81 13.95 0.77
CA PHE A 499 3.99 14.91 -0.03
C PHE A 499 2.69 15.21 0.69
N ALA A 500 2.59 14.60 2.04
CA ALA A 500 1.37 14.89 2.80
C ALA A 500 1.73 15.49 4.17
N ARG A 501 3.11 15.91 4.43
CA ARG A 501 3.33 16.29 5.85
C ARG A 501 4.28 17.49 5.90
N GLU A 502 4.31 18.68 5.01
CA GLU A 502 5.04 19.88 5.50
C GLU A 502 4.78 21.05 4.56
N ALA A 503 3.51 21.64 4.61
CA ALA A 503 3.43 23.09 4.27
C ALA A 503 2.58 23.80 5.32
N SER A 504 3.05 23.67 6.63
CA SER A 504 2.52 24.68 7.59
C SER A 504 3.70 25.48 8.18
N PHE A 505 4.19 26.67 7.51
CA PHE A 505 4.57 27.75 8.46
C PHE A 505 4.50 29.10 7.74
N HIS A 506 3.43 29.93 7.99
CA HIS A 506 3.02 31.34 8.10
C HIS A 506 4.21 32.24 8.46
N TYR A 507 4.75 33.10 7.53
CA TYR A 507 5.49 34.35 7.83
C TYR A 507 4.50 35.52 8.00
N PRO A 508 4.72 36.37 9.10
CA PRO A 508 4.10 37.72 9.01
C PRO A 508 5.17 38.82 8.93
N GLU A 509 4.97 39.90 7.99
CA GLU A 509 5.67 41.18 8.30
C GLU A 509 4.66 42.22 8.78
N PRO A 510 5.25 43.58 9.31
CA PRO A 510 6.44 44.22 9.89
C PRO A 510 6.08 45.20 11.02
N ARG A 511 6.99 45.24 12.13
CA ARG A 511 7.58 46.45 12.76
C ARG A 511 7.92 46.15 14.22
N SER A 512 9.23 46.25 14.62
CA SER A 512 10.19 47.12 15.33
C SER A 512 10.47 46.56 16.73
N CYS A 513 11.73 46.15 16.94
CA CYS A 513 12.85 46.64 17.78
C CYS A 513 13.24 45.54 18.78
N GLY A 514 14.35 44.74 18.46
CA GLY A 514 15.59 44.77 19.29
C GLY A 514 16.11 43.36 19.54
N LEU A 515 17.15 42.91 18.73
CA LEU A 515 18.58 42.54 18.78
C LEU A 515 18.71 41.04 19.06
N GLU A 516 18.97 40.22 18.02
CA GLU A 516 19.95 39.41 17.25
C GLU A 516 20.74 38.48 18.18
N THR A 517 20.30 37.14 18.22
CA THR A 517 21.27 36.03 18.08
C THR A 517 20.70 34.96 17.14
N GLU A 518 21.01 35.06 15.79
CA GLU A 518 21.25 34.11 14.69
C GLU A 518 21.07 32.66 15.15
N PRO A 519 20.04 31.80 14.74
CA PRO A 519 20.30 30.36 14.98
C PRO A 519 21.21 29.77 13.88
N SER A 520 22.62 29.61 14.20
CA SER A 520 23.64 28.54 14.25
C SER A 520 23.07 27.18 13.85
N ILE A 521 23.15 26.79 12.57
CA ILE A 521 23.88 25.68 11.90
C ILE A 521 23.95 24.46 12.82
N PHE A 522 22.88 24.11 13.63
CA PHE A 522 22.84 22.82 14.36
C PHE A 522 21.43 22.26 14.29
N ALA A 523 20.69 22.59 13.18
CA ALA A 523 19.48 21.75 12.97
C ALA A 523 19.57 21.04 11.62
N LEU A 524 20.86 20.94 11.15
CA LEU A 524 21.21 20.37 9.84
C LEU A 524 22.41 19.43 10.00
N LEU A 525 22.60 18.75 11.17
CA LEU A 525 23.46 17.56 11.40
C LEU A 525 22.69 16.55 12.25
N ALA A 526 21.44 16.15 11.90
CA ALA A 526 21.14 14.78 12.41
C ALA A 526 20.68 13.89 11.25
N LEU A 527 21.32 13.82 10.06
CA LEU A 527 20.95 12.53 9.39
C LEU A 527 22.21 11.87 8.85
N LEU A 528 23.30 12.02 9.46
CA LEU A 528 24.25 10.88 9.39
C LEU A 528 24.15 10.03 10.65
N SER A 529 23.03 9.09 10.63
CA SER A 529 23.34 7.93 11.49
C SER A 529 22.88 6.63 10.82
N PRO A 530 23.62 5.55 10.60
CA PRO A 530 23.60 4.17 10.08
C PRO A 530 22.18 3.57 10.10
N VAL A 531 21.48 3.29 8.74
CA VAL A 531 20.45 2.24 8.53
C VAL A 531 19.81 1.87 9.88
N GLY A 532 18.99 2.88 10.39
CA GLY A 532 18.25 2.58 11.64
C GLY A 532 16.99 1.77 11.37
N SER A 533 16.94 0.42 11.51
CA SER A 533 15.95 -0.58 11.96
C SER A 533 14.52 -0.02 11.93
N THR A 534 13.49 -0.56 10.99
CA THR A 534 12.07 -0.32 10.71
C THR A 534 11.22 -0.75 11.91
N ILE A 535 11.85 -0.75 13.17
CA ILE A 535 10.97 -1.19 14.28
C ILE A 535 9.97 -0.06 14.58
N TYR A 536 8.65 -0.34 14.27
CA TYR A 536 7.56 0.65 14.43
C TYR A 536 7.05 0.65 15.87
N TYR A 537 7.14 -0.60 16.40
CA TYR A 537 6.57 -0.74 17.76
C TYR A 537 7.65 -1.33 18.68
N ALA A 538 8.00 -0.52 19.63
CA ALA A 538 8.91 -1.04 20.69
C ALA A 538 8.23 -0.95 22.06
N GLY A 539 8.20 -2.19 22.60
CA GLY A 539 7.36 -2.05 23.81
C GLY A 539 7.69 -3.13 24.84
N VAL A 540 6.96 -3.08 25.99
CA VAL A 540 7.09 -4.06 27.09
C VAL A 540 5.70 -4.65 27.38
N SER A 541 5.74 -5.87 27.91
CA SER A 541 4.47 -6.50 28.31
C SER A 541 4.12 -6.14 29.75
N GLU A 542 2.80 -5.74 29.94
CA GLU A 542 2.29 -5.46 31.32
C GLU A 542 1.55 -6.68 31.88
N SER A 543 2.39 -7.42 32.72
CA SER A 543 1.82 -8.67 33.29
C SER A 543 1.22 -8.38 34.67
N SER A 544 0.16 -8.76 34.99
CA SER A 544 -0.52 -8.65 36.30
C SER A 544 -2.01 -9.00 36.14
N GLY A 545 -2.49 -8.65 34.98
CA GLY A 545 -3.94 -8.87 34.76
C GLY A 545 -4.30 -10.36 34.73
N GLU A 546 -3.36 -11.13 34.50
CA GLU A 546 -3.64 -12.58 34.39
C GLU A 546 -3.32 -13.27 35.72
N PHE A 547 -2.74 -12.53 36.72
CA PHE A 547 -2.41 -13.16 38.02
C PHE A 547 -3.66 -13.33 38.88
N GLY A 548 -3.46 -14.15 40.00
CA GLY A 548 -4.50 -14.16 41.06
C GLY A 548 -5.65 -15.12 40.71
N ALA A 549 -5.27 -16.06 39.81
CA ALA A 549 -6.33 -17.02 39.42
C ALA A 549 -6.14 -18.34 40.17
N TYR A 550 -5.22 -18.29 41.39
CA TYR A 550 -4.86 -19.57 42.03
C TYR A 550 -5.64 -19.72 43.34
N GLY A 551 -7.07 -19.89 43.28
CA GLY A 551 -7.93 -20.30 44.41
C GLY A 551 -8.90 -21.43 43.99
N ASP A 552 -9.66 -22.28 44.99
CA ASP A 552 -10.71 -23.27 44.65
C ASP A 552 -11.62 -22.76 43.52
N PRO A 553 -11.96 -23.60 42.41
CA PRO A 553 -12.95 -23.20 41.40
C PRO A 553 -14.07 -22.34 42.01
N GLY A 554 -13.99 -20.92 41.65
CA GLY A 554 -15.13 -20.06 42.10
C GLY A 554 -14.67 -19.10 43.21
N THR A 555 -13.38 -19.13 43.78
CA THR A 555 -13.05 -18.30 44.95
C THR A 555 -11.77 -17.51 44.67
N GLY A 556 -11.31 -17.26 43.38
CA GLY A 556 -10.04 -16.55 43.05
C GLY A 556 -10.19 -15.76 41.76
N LEU A 557 -11.43 -15.74 41.04
CA LEU A 557 -11.74 -14.93 39.84
C LEU A 557 -12.92 -14.00 40.15
N PRO A 558 -12.84 -12.82 39.83
CA PRO A 558 -11.78 -12.18 39.04
C PRO A 558 -10.62 -11.70 39.93
N GLY A 559 -10.60 -12.11 41.34
CA GLY A 559 -9.63 -11.53 42.31
C GLY A 559 -9.93 -10.05 42.59
N THR A 560 -9.35 -9.48 43.65
CA THR A 560 -9.53 -8.05 43.99
C THR A 560 -8.52 -7.18 43.22
N PHE A 561 -9.13 -6.34 42.20
CA PHE A 561 -8.28 -5.43 41.38
C PHE A 561 -7.53 -4.44 42.28
N GLY A 562 -6.15 -4.26 42.08
CA GLY A 562 -5.36 -3.31 42.90
C GLY A 562 -4.66 -4.02 44.05
N VAL A 563 -5.18 -5.28 44.34
CA VAL A 563 -4.49 -6.05 45.40
C VAL A 563 -3.85 -7.30 44.79
N GLU A 564 -4.66 -8.12 44.06
CA GLU A 564 -4.13 -9.38 43.51
C GLU A 564 -3.80 -9.26 42.04
N ASN A 565 -4.38 -8.16 41.44
CA ASN A 565 -4.06 -7.96 40.01
C ASN A 565 -4.32 -6.51 39.62
N ALA A 566 -3.61 -6.08 38.62
CA ALA A 566 -3.80 -4.78 37.93
C ALA A 566 -3.41 -4.92 36.46
N PHE A 567 -4.03 -3.99 35.65
CA PHE A 567 -3.71 -4.14 34.20
C PHE A 567 -2.42 -3.40 33.87
N ILE A 568 -2.26 -2.20 34.60
CA ILE A 568 -1.01 -1.51 34.25
C ILE A 568 -0.45 -0.84 35.51
N ASP A 569 0.83 -0.48 35.51
CA ASP A 569 1.49 0.43 36.46
C ASP A 569 1.80 1.78 35.77
N ASN A 570 1.04 2.83 36.21
CA ASN A 570 1.13 4.11 35.47
C ASN A 570 2.53 4.72 35.60
N THR A 571 3.11 4.55 36.79
CA THR A 571 4.45 5.15 36.96
C THR A 571 5.48 4.44 36.06
N GLY A 572 5.36 3.16 36.02
CA GLY A 572 6.27 2.42 35.12
C GLY A 572 6.10 2.81 33.65
N ILE A 573 4.87 3.00 33.29
CA ILE A 573 4.62 3.40 31.88
C ILE A 573 5.20 4.79 31.63
N ASP A 574 5.00 5.67 32.63
CA ASP A 574 5.55 7.03 32.43
C ASP A 574 7.07 6.98 32.21
N VAL A 575 7.69 6.12 33.00
CA VAL A 575 9.16 6.05 32.86
C VAL A 575 9.53 5.49 31.47
N MET A 576 8.79 4.46 31.04
CA MET A 576 9.17 3.83 29.75
C MET A 576 8.89 4.79 28.59
N VAL A 577 7.83 5.56 28.68
CA VAL A 577 7.49 6.47 27.55
C VAL A 577 8.36 7.72 27.63
N ASN A 578 8.47 8.28 28.83
CA ASN A 578 9.08 9.63 28.92
C ASN A 578 10.60 9.52 28.92
N GLU A 579 11.04 8.40 29.44
CA GLU A 579 12.52 8.36 29.54
C GLU A 579 13.12 7.44 28.48
N HIS A 580 12.27 6.48 27.98
CA HIS A 580 12.96 5.49 27.12
C HIS A 580 12.30 5.44 25.74
N ASN A 581 11.34 6.30 25.47
CA ASN A 581 10.69 6.47 24.15
C ASN A 581 9.98 5.19 23.70
N VAL A 582 9.52 4.40 24.63
CA VAL A 582 8.72 3.21 24.30
C VAL A 582 7.31 3.65 23.87
N ASN A 583 6.75 2.89 22.79
CA ASN A 583 5.43 3.35 22.30
C ASN A 583 4.45 2.16 22.19
N LEU A 584 4.78 1.07 22.83
CA LEU A 584 3.89 -0.11 22.74
C LEU A 584 3.86 -0.81 24.10
N PHE A 585 2.56 -1.17 24.51
CA PHE A 585 2.40 -1.92 25.76
C PHE A 585 1.41 -3.07 25.52
N ARG A 586 1.95 -4.24 25.81
CA ARG A 586 1.10 -5.44 25.75
C ARG A 586 0.43 -5.70 27.11
N VAL A 587 -0.96 -5.50 27.12
CA VAL A 587 -1.71 -5.65 28.37
C VAL A 587 -2.37 -7.04 28.42
N VAL A 588 -2.03 -7.74 29.46
CA VAL A 588 -2.41 -9.16 29.50
C VAL A 588 -3.61 -9.32 30.44
N SER A 589 -4.55 -10.23 29.99
CA SER A 589 -5.70 -10.54 30.85
C SER A 589 -6.16 -11.98 30.59
N LEU A 590 -7.03 -12.53 31.55
CA LEU A 590 -7.66 -13.86 31.32
C LEU A 590 -9.09 -13.67 30.81
N LEU A 591 -9.50 -14.58 29.92
CA LEU A 591 -10.90 -14.53 29.43
C LEU A 591 -11.88 -14.63 30.61
N GLU A 592 -11.55 -15.40 31.64
CA GLU A 592 -12.47 -15.70 32.78
C GLU A 592 -12.67 -14.46 33.63
N LYS A 593 -11.82 -13.55 33.46
CA LYS A 593 -12.03 -12.31 34.26
C LYS A 593 -12.97 -11.35 33.54
N MET A 594 -12.97 -11.51 32.23
CA MET A 594 -13.87 -10.61 31.46
C MET A 594 -15.23 -11.27 31.23
N CYS A 595 -15.17 -12.57 31.27
CA CYS A 595 -16.42 -13.35 31.18
C CYS A 595 -16.40 -14.44 32.26
N LEU A 596 -17.22 -14.16 33.29
CA LEU A 596 -17.16 -15.08 34.45
C LEU A 596 -17.73 -16.45 34.08
N LEU A 597 -17.24 -17.50 34.83
CA LEU A 597 -17.59 -18.90 34.48
C LEU A 597 -19.09 -19.13 34.63
N ALA A 598 -19.74 -18.39 35.54
CA ALA A 598 -21.18 -18.61 35.78
C ALA A 598 -22.01 -18.23 34.55
N THR A 599 -21.41 -17.39 33.71
CA THR A 599 -22.24 -16.92 32.57
C THR A 599 -21.67 -17.45 31.25
N GLY A 600 -20.50 -18.00 31.32
CA GLY A 600 -19.95 -18.61 30.09
C GLY A 600 -19.28 -17.56 29.19
N LEU A 601 -18.43 -18.05 28.18
CA LEU A 601 -17.66 -17.14 27.29
C LEU A 601 -18.59 -16.51 26.25
N GLY A 602 -18.57 -15.10 26.21
CA GLY A 602 -19.25 -14.41 25.09
C GLY A 602 -20.69 -14.05 25.45
N ALA A 603 -21.19 -14.52 26.65
CA ALA A 603 -22.60 -14.27 26.99
C ALA A 603 -22.74 -12.93 27.74
N THR A 604 -21.93 -12.78 28.83
CA THR A 604 -22.02 -11.52 29.58
C THR A 604 -20.61 -11.05 29.94
N PHE A 605 -20.40 -9.71 29.59
CA PHE A 605 -19.08 -9.13 29.88
C PHE A 605 -19.10 -8.44 31.26
N ASP A 606 -18.07 -8.76 32.05
CA ASP A 606 -18.01 -8.08 33.36
C ASP A 606 -17.70 -6.59 33.19
N GLU A 607 -18.65 -5.70 33.52
CA GLU A 607 -18.53 -4.26 33.20
C GLU A 607 -17.52 -3.57 34.13
N GLU A 608 -17.53 -4.04 35.34
CA GLU A 608 -16.52 -3.43 36.24
C GLU A 608 -15.09 -3.72 35.75
N LEU A 609 -14.77 -4.90 35.46
CA LEU A 609 -13.41 -5.23 34.98
C LEU A 609 -13.14 -4.59 33.61
N TYR A 610 -14.17 -4.55 32.83
CA TYR A 610 -13.96 -3.82 31.56
C TYR A 610 -13.57 -2.36 31.84
N GLY A 611 -14.34 -1.70 32.81
CA GLY A 611 -13.98 -0.31 33.15
C GLY A 611 -12.49 -0.18 33.49
N HIS A 612 -11.96 -1.14 34.23
CA HIS A 612 -10.52 -1.08 34.57
C HIS A 612 -9.64 -1.29 33.33
N LEU A 613 -10.00 -2.23 32.50
CA LEU A 613 -9.25 -2.42 31.24
C LEU A 613 -9.30 -1.16 30.36
N LYS A 614 -10.53 -0.58 30.28
CA LYS A 614 -10.66 0.65 29.47
C LYS A 614 -9.76 1.75 30.05
N ASP A 615 -9.72 1.86 31.37
CA ASP A 615 -8.86 2.90 31.96
C ASP A 615 -7.38 2.66 31.61
N ALA A 616 -7.04 1.42 31.68
CA ALA A 616 -5.65 1.11 31.31
C ALA A 616 -5.36 1.45 29.84
N VAL A 617 -6.29 1.06 28.94
CA VAL A 617 -6.09 1.34 27.50
C VAL A 617 -6.08 2.86 27.26
N ASP A 618 -6.95 3.59 27.94
CA ASP A 618 -7.02 5.05 27.72
C ASP A 618 -5.76 5.73 28.25
N TYR A 619 -5.34 5.15 29.39
CA TYR A 619 -4.11 5.78 29.90
C TYR A 619 -2.95 5.61 28.90
N ILE A 620 -2.85 4.43 28.34
CA ILE A 620 -1.75 4.16 27.40
C ILE A 620 -1.97 4.93 26.09
N SER A 621 -3.17 4.87 25.63
CA SER A 621 -3.37 5.40 24.26
C SER A 621 -3.72 6.88 24.30
N ALA A 622 -4.56 7.32 25.10
CA ALA A 622 -5.04 8.72 25.05
C ALA A 622 -4.10 9.62 25.87
N THR A 623 -3.65 9.09 27.00
CA THR A 623 -2.80 9.95 27.86
C THR A 623 -1.34 9.92 27.38
N LYS A 624 -0.87 8.67 27.08
CA LYS A 624 0.58 8.62 26.78
C LYS A 624 0.82 8.57 25.28
N GLY A 625 -0.30 8.46 24.56
CA GLY A 625 -0.16 8.45 23.09
C GLY A 625 0.53 7.17 22.58
N ALA A 626 0.61 6.05 23.40
CA ALA A 626 1.27 4.79 22.98
C ALA A 626 0.22 3.76 22.55
N TYR A 627 0.78 2.61 21.90
CA TYR A 627 -0.12 1.55 21.39
C TYR A 627 -0.31 0.48 22.48
N CYS A 628 -1.58 -0.08 22.42
CA CYS A 628 -1.90 -1.10 23.43
C CYS A 628 -2.36 -2.40 22.75
N ILE A 629 -1.55 -3.46 23.10
CA ILE A 629 -2.01 -4.79 22.65
C ILE A 629 -2.91 -5.40 23.73
N LEU A 630 -4.11 -5.74 23.23
CA LEU A 630 -4.94 -6.52 24.15
C LEU A 630 -4.66 -8.02 23.97
N ASP A 631 -4.09 -8.62 25.01
CA ASP A 631 -3.65 -10.03 24.91
C ASP A 631 -4.48 -10.88 25.88
N LEU A 632 -5.13 -11.82 25.23
CA LEU A 632 -5.83 -12.79 26.11
C LEU A 632 -4.91 -13.98 26.39
N HIS A 633 -4.57 -14.13 27.61
CA HIS A 633 -3.49 -15.05 28.01
C HIS A 633 -4.09 -16.39 28.46
N ASN A 634 -4.68 -17.21 27.44
CA ASN A 634 -5.51 -18.36 27.86
C ASN A 634 -5.12 -19.61 27.07
N TYR A 635 -4.17 -19.57 26.11
CA TYR A 635 -3.62 -20.76 25.43
C TYR A 635 -4.72 -21.57 24.73
N MET A 636 -5.71 -20.86 24.27
CA MET A 636 -6.89 -21.40 23.56
C MET A 636 -7.70 -22.31 24.49
N ARG A 637 -7.74 -21.92 25.74
CA ARG A 637 -8.50 -22.70 26.76
C ARG A 637 -9.31 -21.74 27.62
N TYR A 638 -10.47 -22.29 28.18
CA TYR A 638 -11.39 -21.48 29.01
C TYR A 638 -12.08 -22.40 30.02
N ASN A 639 -12.32 -22.08 31.30
CA ASN A 639 -13.19 -22.77 32.30
C ASN A 639 -12.36 -23.21 33.50
N TYR A 640 -11.03 -23.48 33.18
CA TYR A 640 -10.23 -23.97 34.34
C TYR A 640 -8.92 -23.18 34.40
N PRO A 641 -8.99 -21.90 34.82
CA PRO A 641 -7.83 -21.00 34.79
C PRO A 641 -6.70 -21.50 35.69
N ARG A 642 -6.91 -22.40 36.67
CA ARG A 642 -5.80 -22.90 37.53
C ARG A 642 -4.99 -23.97 36.79
N GLU A 643 -5.72 -24.55 35.92
CA GLU A 643 -5.02 -25.67 35.23
C GLU A 643 -4.33 -25.20 33.96
N GLN A 644 -4.38 -23.85 33.73
CA GLN A 644 -3.64 -23.35 32.56
C GLN A 644 -2.13 -23.39 32.84
N PRO A 645 -1.40 -23.68 31.79
CA PRO A 645 -1.78 -23.65 30.36
C PRO A 645 -2.18 -25.04 29.85
N PHE A 646 -2.50 -26.06 30.76
CA PHE A 646 -2.72 -27.41 30.19
C PHE A 646 -4.12 -27.91 30.52
N SER A 647 -4.92 -26.95 30.85
CA SER A 647 -6.30 -27.44 31.11
C SER A 647 -6.85 -28.19 29.89
N ARG A 648 -7.79 -29.16 30.18
CA ARG A 648 -8.34 -29.99 29.07
C ARG A 648 -9.51 -29.27 28.39
N SER A 649 -9.88 -28.10 28.92
CA SER A 649 -11.03 -27.37 28.34
C SER A 649 -10.58 -26.46 27.19
N ILE A 650 -10.48 -27.13 25.97
CA ILE A 650 -9.99 -26.41 24.76
C ILE A 650 -11.20 -25.78 24.05
N ILE A 651 -11.08 -24.53 23.72
CA ILE A 651 -12.20 -23.84 23.04
C ILE A 651 -12.41 -24.48 21.66
N GLY A 652 -13.71 -24.89 21.40
CA GLY A 652 -14.05 -25.43 20.07
C GLY A 652 -14.00 -26.95 20.07
N ASP A 653 -13.58 -27.53 21.24
CA ASP A 653 -13.54 -29.00 21.30
C ASP A 653 -14.95 -29.55 21.56
N THR A 654 -15.48 -30.15 20.48
CA THR A 654 -16.92 -30.58 20.58
C THR A 654 -17.02 -31.89 21.34
N SER A 655 -15.85 -32.57 21.63
CA SER A 655 -15.93 -33.82 22.43
C SER A 655 -15.98 -33.52 23.93
N ASP A 656 -15.68 -32.32 24.36
CA ASP A 656 -15.81 -31.90 25.76
C ASP A 656 -17.03 -30.98 25.92
N TRP A 657 -18.08 -31.52 26.55
CA TRP A 657 -19.37 -30.77 26.62
C TRP A 657 -19.21 -29.51 27.46
N ALA A 658 -18.18 -29.47 28.30
CA ALA A 658 -18.00 -28.28 29.18
C ALA A 658 -17.11 -27.24 28.50
N ALA A 659 -16.49 -27.57 27.29
CA ALA A 659 -15.60 -26.60 26.62
C ALA A 659 -16.40 -25.48 25.95
N ALA A 660 -15.87 -24.28 26.03
CA ALA A 660 -16.49 -23.19 25.25
C ALA A 660 -16.41 -23.46 23.74
N THR A 661 -17.51 -22.96 23.05
CA THR A 661 -17.55 -23.24 21.60
C THR A 661 -16.76 -22.15 20.85
N THR A 662 -16.48 -22.49 19.54
CA THR A 662 -15.83 -21.49 18.67
C THR A 662 -16.72 -20.24 18.54
N GLU A 663 -17.99 -20.41 18.53
CA GLU A 663 -18.91 -19.25 18.42
C GLU A 663 -18.86 -18.38 19.68
N GLN A 664 -18.81 -19.04 20.79
CA GLN A 664 -18.73 -18.24 22.03
C GLN A 664 -17.43 -17.43 22.08
N PHE A 665 -16.41 -18.04 21.60
CA PHE A 665 -15.13 -17.30 21.49
C PHE A 665 -15.26 -16.10 20.56
N GLY A 666 -15.84 -16.28 19.40
CA GLY A 666 -16.12 -15.15 18.50
C GLY A 666 -16.97 -14.07 19.16
N GLU A 667 -18.00 -14.48 19.90
CA GLU A 667 -18.87 -13.47 20.53
C GLU A 667 -18.09 -12.66 21.58
N PHE A 668 -17.23 -13.37 22.24
CA PHE A 668 -16.41 -12.59 23.19
C PHE A 668 -15.65 -11.48 22.48
N TRP A 669 -14.96 -11.82 21.31
CA TRP A 669 -14.09 -10.80 20.67
C TRP A 669 -14.94 -9.70 20.01
N TYR A 670 -16.20 -10.00 19.67
CA TYR A 670 -17.04 -8.92 19.13
C TYR A 670 -17.17 -7.77 20.14
N GLU A 671 -17.21 -8.07 21.43
CA GLU A 671 -17.49 -7.02 22.44
C GLU A 671 -16.32 -6.04 22.56
N PRO A 672 -15.10 -6.56 22.85
CA PRO A 672 -14.04 -5.55 22.95
C PRO A 672 -13.77 -4.86 21.60
N ALA A 673 -13.95 -5.54 20.52
CA ALA A 673 -13.80 -4.85 19.21
C ALA A 673 -14.83 -3.73 19.04
N ASP A 674 -16.04 -4.03 19.38
CA ASP A 674 -17.09 -2.99 19.22
C ASP A 674 -16.81 -1.80 20.14
N ARG A 675 -16.20 -2.02 21.21
CA ARG A 675 -16.01 -0.92 22.19
C ARG A 675 -14.73 -0.14 21.88
N PHE A 676 -13.76 -0.83 21.25
CA PHE A 676 -12.48 -0.11 21.06
C PHE A 676 -12.26 0.17 19.58
N LYS A 677 -13.23 -0.03 18.74
CA LYS A 677 -13.03 0.02 17.28
C LYS A 677 -12.59 1.42 16.84
N ASP A 678 -12.85 2.47 17.65
CA ASP A 678 -12.48 3.83 17.19
C ASP A 678 -11.13 4.25 17.77
N ASN A 679 -10.62 3.42 18.58
CA ASN A 679 -9.26 3.70 19.08
C ASN A 679 -8.19 3.01 18.22
N GLU A 680 -7.50 3.76 17.37
CA GLU A 680 -6.59 3.17 16.37
C GLU A 680 -5.30 2.68 17.03
N LYS A 681 -5.12 3.00 18.25
CA LYS A 681 -3.87 2.59 18.95
C LYS A 681 -4.08 1.29 19.74
N VAL A 682 -5.30 0.75 19.51
CA VAL A 682 -5.53 -0.60 20.11
C VAL A 682 -5.20 -1.68 19.06
N ILE A 683 -4.36 -2.65 19.55
CA ILE A 683 -4.06 -3.84 18.72
C ILE A 683 -4.66 -5.09 19.37
N PHE A 684 -5.44 -5.84 18.45
CA PHE A 684 -6.09 -7.04 19.02
C PHE A 684 -5.19 -8.27 18.87
N GLY A 685 -4.65 -8.76 20.04
CA GLY A 685 -3.91 -10.04 20.12
C GLY A 685 -4.84 -11.22 20.39
N LEU A 686 -5.02 -12.06 19.41
CA LEU A 686 -6.16 -12.99 19.38
C LEU A 686 -6.04 -14.01 20.52
N MET A 687 -4.80 -14.39 20.85
CA MET A 687 -4.67 -15.42 21.89
C MET A 687 -3.19 -15.67 22.17
N ASN A 688 -2.95 -15.99 23.49
CA ASN A 688 -1.53 -16.19 23.87
C ASN A 688 -1.18 -17.69 23.77
N GLU A 689 -0.15 -18.11 22.96
CA GLU A 689 0.68 -19.33 22.94
C GLU A 689 -0.18 -20.59 22.81
N LEU A 690 -0.74 -20.74 21.54
CA LEU A 690 -1.53 -21.96 21.25
C LEU A 690 -0.63 -23.20 21.30
N HIS A 691 -1.25 -24.34 22.02
CA HIS A 691 -0.44 -25.59 22.02
C HIS A 691 -1.35 -26.78 22.36
N ASP A 692 -0.84 -27.96 21.72
CA ASP A 692 -1.50 -29.27 21.95
C ASP A 692 -2.97 -29.25 21.51
N VAL A 693 -3.27 -28.38 20.41
CA VAL A 693 -4.59 -28.34 19.75
C VAL A 693 -4.40 -28.55 18.25
N ALA A 694 -5.26 -29.37 17.65
CA ALA A 694 -5.15 -29.59 16.20
C ALA A 694 -5.21 -28.26 15.42
N SER A 695 -4.26 -28.11 14.40
CA SER A 695 -4.13 -26.84 13.63
C SER A 695 -5.43 -26.50 12.90
N SER A 696 -6.23 -27.55 12.44
CA SER A 696 -7.50 -27.22 11.76
C SER A 696 -8.48 -26.51 12.70
N ARG A 697 -8.44 -26.93 13.87
CA ARG A 697 -9.36 -26.26 14.82
C ARG A 697 -8.85 -24.84 15.15
N LEU A 698 -7.62 -24.70 15.35
CA LEU A 698 -7.06 -23.36 15.63
C LEU A 698 -7.37 -22.39 14.48
N LEU A 699 -7.20 -22.90 13.26
CA LEU A 699 -7.51 -22.00 12.14
C LEU A 699 -8.99 -21.59 12.14
N ASP A 700 -9.90 -22.56 12.48
CA ASP A 700 -11.33 -22.19 12.51
C ASP A 700 -11.61 -21.17 13.61
N ASN A 701 -11.01 -21.41 14.73
CA ASN A 701 -11.26 -20.45 15.84
C ASN A 701 -10.73 -19.06 15.50
N LEU A 702 -9.48 -19.02 15.02
CA LEU A 702 -8.89 -17.70 14.74
C LEU A 702 -9.61 -17.01 13.58
N GLN A 703 -9.97 -17.79 12.53
CA GLN A 703 -10.67 -17.14 11.39
C GLN A 703 -12.01 -16.54 11.85
N LEU A 704 -12.71 -17.31 12.72
CA LEU A 704 -14.00 -16.74 13.17
C LEU A 704 -13.77 -15.46 13.99
N VAL A 705 -12.76 -15.43 14.80
CA VAL A 705 -12.52 -14.20 15.59
C VAL A 705 -12.19 -13.03 14.65
N VAL A 706 -11.31 -13.30 13.67
CA VAL A 706 -11.02 -12.22 12.70
C VAL A 706 -12.31 -11.72 12.05
N ASP A 707 -13.17 -12.65 11.67
CA ASP A 707 -14.44 -12.25 11.01
C ASP A 707 -15.31 -11.43 11.97
N LYS A 708 -15.36 -11.85 13.26
CA LYS A 708 -16.23 -11.13 14.21
C LYS A 708 -15.65 -9.74 14.51
N LEU A 709 -14.36 -9.67 14.63
CA LEU A 709 -13.75 -8.33 14.83
C LEU A 709 -14.10 -7.38 13.69
N ARG A 710 -14.00 -7.97 12.50
CA ARG A 710 -14.24 -7.08 11.35
C ARG A 710 -15.73 -6.84 11.16
N GLU A 711 -16.58 -7.71 11.62
CA GLU A 711 -18.03 -7.45 11.58
C GLU A 711 -18.39 -6.17 12.34
N THR A 712 -17.50 -5.77 13.28
CA THR A 712 -17.78 -4.52 14.04
C THR A 712 -17.26 -3.29 13.27
N ARG A 713 -16.56 -3.58 12.17
CA ARG A 713 -15.98 -2.53 11.32
C ARG A 713 -14.70 -1.98 11.97
N ALA A 714 -14.17 -2.68 12.93
CA ALA A 714 -12.88 -2.27 13.51
C ALA A 714 -11.75 -2.40 12.47
N THR A 715 -10.91 -1.34 12.36
CA THR A 715 -9.80 -1.38 11.37
C THR A 715 -8.46 -1.60 12.10
N ASN A 716 -8.61 -1.92 13.43
CA ASN A 716 -7.40 -2.08 14.25
C ASN A 716 -6.51 -3.22 13.70
N LEU A 717 -5.17 -3.09 13.97
CA LEU A 717 -4.25 -4.21 13.68
C LEU A 717 -4.60 -5.45 14.52
N ILE A 718 -4.61 -6.65 13.71
CA ILE A 718 -4.83 -7.94 14.40
C ILE A 718 -3.52 -8.73 14.37
N ILE A 719 -3.16 -9.21 15.57
CA ILE A 719 -1.99 -10.12 15.50
C ILE A 719 -2.41 -11.53 15.95
N ALA A 720 -1.93 -12.47 15.02
CA ALA A 720 -2.39 -13.86 15.22
C ALA A 720 -1.19 -14.74 15.62
N PRO A 721 -1.45 -15.53 16.73
CA PRO A 721 -0.34 -16.36 17.22
C PRO A 721 -0.23 -17.68 16.46
N GLY A 722 1.02 -18.24 16.42
CA GLY A 722 1.25 -19.56 15.77
C GLY A 722 1.10 -20.70 16.78
N TYR A 723 1.28 -21.97 16.25
CA TYR A 723 1.23 -23.22 17.04
C TYR A 723 2.57 -23.47 17.72
N CYS A 724 2.57 -24.29 18.85
CA CYS A 724 3.78 -24.64 19.63
C CYS A 724 4.34 -23.39 20.33
N TRP A 725 3.35 -22.76 21.04
CA TRP A 725 3.67 -21.60 21.89
C TRP A 725 4.16 -20.41 21.07
N SER A 726 3.81 -20.41 19.76
CA SER A 726 4.08 -19.31 18.80
C SER A 726 5.57 -18.97 18.74
N GLY A 727 6.38 -20.05 18.91
CA GLY A 727 7.84 -19.87 18.93
C GLY A 727 8.39 -19.70 17.50
N ALA A 728 9.29 -18.72 17.38
CA ALA A 728 9.95 -18.56 16.06
C ALA A 728 10.79 -19.79 15.70
N HIS A 729 11.41 -20.43 16.64
CA HIS A 729 12.32 -21.58 16.39
C HIS A 729 11.54 -22.79 15.86
N SER A 730 10.25 -22.80 16.02
CA SER A 730 9.52 -24.01 15.59
C SER A 730 8.47 -23.65 14.53
N TRP A 731 8.68 -22.45 13.99
CA TRP A 731 7.58 -21.93 13.13
C TRP A 731 7.38 -22.86 11.93
N THR A 732 8.47 -23.48 11.45
CA THR A 732 8.30 -24.32 10.24
C THR A 732 8.49 -25.79 10.60
N GLU A 733 8.52 -26.00 11.95
CA GLU A 733 8.73 -27.41 12.34
C GLU A 733 7.40 -28.04 12.77
N GLY A 734 7.28 -29.49 12.46
CA GLY A 734 6.06 -30.12 13.03
C GLY A 734 5.14 -30.65 11.92
N GLY A 735 5.75 -30.73 10.61
CA GLY A 735 5.00 -31.29 9.46
C GLY A 735 3.69 -30.53 9.19
N SER A 736 2.58 -31.31 9.14
CA SER A 736 1.30 -30.68 8.75
C SER A 736 0.75 -29.80 9.89
N GLU A 737 1.38 -29.88 11.06
CA GLU A 737 0.86 -29.07 12.19
C GLU A 737 1.70 -27.80 12.37
N ALA A 738 2.76 -27.73 11.55
CA ALA A 738 3.58 -26.51 11.68
C ALA A 738 2.75 -25.25 11.40
N SER A 739 3.13 -24.13 12.18
CA SER A 739 2.40 -22.85 11.95
C SER A 739 2.47 -22.42 10.48
N SER A 740 3.59 -22.73 9.78
CA SER A 740 3.81 -22.29 8.39
C SER A 740 2.90 -23.03 7.40
N GLU A 741 2.25 -24.05 7.89
CA GLU A 741 1.42 -24.84 6.94
C GLU A 741 -0.03 -24.33 6.94
N TRP A 742 -0.40 -23.68 7.99
CA TRP A 742 -1.86 -23.40 7.97
C TRP A 742 -2.11 -21.92 8.30
N LEU A 743 -1.17 -21.26 8.95
CA LEU A 743 -1.51 -19.90 9.42
C LEU A 743 -1.57 -18.92 8.24
N ASN A 744 -0.89 -19.17 7.09
CA ASN A 744 -1.02 -18.27 5.91
C ASN A 744 -2.40 -18.39 5.26
N LYS A 745 -3.17 -19.34 5.74
CA LYS A 745 -4.55 -19.48 5.21
C LYS A 745 -5.52 -18.55 5.96
N LEU A 746 -5.13 -18.01 7.12
CA LEU A 746 -5.96 -17.01 7.80
C LEU A 746 -6.17 -15.75 6.94
N VAL A 747 -7.46 -15.34 6.87
CA VAL A 747 -7.75 -14.29 5.88
C VAL A 747 -8.38 -13.10 6.66
N ASP A 748 -7.78 -11.95 6.56
CA ASP A 748 -8.36 -10.65 6.98
C ASP A 748 -8.60 -9.75 5.75
N LEU A 749 -9.81 -9.45 5.42
CA LEU A 749 -10.17 -8.82 4.15
C LEU A 749 -9.80 -7.35 4.17
N THR A 750 -9.41 -6.80 5.40
CA THR A 750 -9.00 -5.40 5.48
C THR A 750 -7.48 -5.29 5.32
N GLY A 751 -6.77 -6.41 5.36
CA GLY A 751 -5.33 -6.43 5.03
C GLY A 751 -4.49 -5.85 6.17
N ASN A 752 -5.03 -5.86 7.51
CA ASN A 752 -4.27 -5.32 8.66
C ASN A 752 -4.08 -6.42 9.72
N LEU A 753 -3.28 -7.47 9.27
CA LEU A 753 -3.02 -8.67 10.10
C LEU A 753 -1.52 -8.96 10.10
N ALA A 754 -0.98 -9.27 11.33
CA ALA A 754 0.43 -9.69 11.45
C ALA A 754 0.52 -10.93 12.36
N MET A 755 1.79 -11.56 12.23
CA MET A 755 1.94 -12.79 13.04
C MET A 755 2.51 -12.43 14.42
N ASP A 756 1.84 -13.01 15.45
CA ASP A 756 2.33 -12.87 16.83
C ASP A 756 3.31 -14.00 17.17
N VAL A 757 4.59 -13.56 17.50
CA VAL A 757 5.67 -14.56 17.65
C VAL A 757 6.31 -14.36 19.03
N HIS A 758 6.71 -15.56 19.64
CA HIS A 758 7.49 -15.52 20.89
C HIS A 758 8.83 -16.23 20.72
N GLU A 759 9.80 -15.62 21.45
CA GLU A 759 11.10 -16.30 21.30
C GLU A 759 11.97 -16.00 22.53
N TYR A 760 12.56 -17.16 23.06
CA TYR A 760 13.48 -17.04 24.21
C TYR A 760 14.79 -17.76 23.90
N PRO A 761 15.87 -17.19 24.39
CA PRO A 761 17.17 -17.73 23.98
C PRO A 761 17.67 -18.83 24.92
N ASP A 762 16.86 -19.21 25.95
CA ASP A 762 17.37 -20.23 26.89
C ASP A 762 17.26 -21.64 26.30
N LEU A 763 17.71 -22.66 26.93
CA LEU A 763 18.03 -24.01 26.43
C LEU A 763 16.83 -24.64 25.72
N ASP A 764 15.65 -24.32 26.22
CA ASP A 764 14.53 -25.03 25.54
C ASP A 764 13.49 -24.02 25.04
N PHE A 765 13.91 -22.72 25.06
CA PHE A 765 13.14 -21.62 24.45
C PHE A 765 11.90 -21.31 25.29
N SER A 766 11.82 -21.77 26.59
CA SER A 766 10.64 -21.62 27.46
C SER A 766 10.69 -20.30 28.24
N GLY A 767 12.01 -19.81 28.28
CA GLY A 767 12.16 -18.60 29.14
C GLY A 767 12.27 -18.95 30.62
N GLY A 768 12.55 -20.28 30.91
CA GLY A 768 12.52 -20.75 32.32
C GLY A 768 13.95 -21.03 32.82
N HIS A 769 14.91 -20.78 31.96
CA HIS A 769 16.29 -21.09 32.41
C HIS A 769 17.12 -19.80 32.37
N ALA A 770 18.10 -19.87 33.36
CA ALA A 770 18.90 -18.64 33.48
C ALA A 770 19.88 -18.51 32.30
N ALA A 771 20.38 -19.65 31.84
CA ALA A 771 21.41 -19.57 30.79
C ALA A 771 20.76 -19.46 29.40
N CYS A 772 21.40 -18.59 28.55
CA CYS A 772 21.01 -18.51 27.12
C CYS A 772 22.00 -19.33 26.28
N GLU A 773 21.39 -20.34 25.54
CA GLU A 773 22.35 -21.24 24.83
C GLU A 773 21.86 -21.49 23.40
N SER A 774 20.96 -20.64 22.94
CA SER A 774 20.40 -20.96 21.60
C SER A 774 20.83 -19.89 20.60
N ASP A 775 20.99 -20.38 19.25
CA ASP A 775 21.31 -19.42 18.16
C ASP A 775 20.05 -18.70 17.67
N GLN A 776 19.97 -17.40 18.11
CA GLN A 776 18.66 -16.73 17.87
C GLN A 776 18.54 -16.30 16.41
N VAL A 777 19.59 -16.02 15.77
CA VAL A 777 19.49 -15.65 14.33
C VAL A 777 19.04 -16.88 13.53
N ALA A 778 19.64 -18.01 13.87
CA ALA A 778 19.21 -19.22 13.15
C ALA A 778 17.73 -19.53 13.42
N ASN A 779 17.30 -19.23 14.62
CA ASN A 779 15.89 -19.53 14.96
C ASN A 779 14.91 -18.61 14.21
N LEU A 780 15.40 -17.42 13.86
CA LEU A 780 14.47 -16.47 13.20
C LEU A 780 14.55 -16.60 11.68
N GLU A 781 15.52 -17.26 11.15
CA GLU A 781 15.77 -17.23 9.70
C GLU A 781 14.64 -17.94 8.95
N HIS A 782 14.27 -19.10 9.50
CA HIS A 782 13.21 -19.81 8.74
C HIS A 782 11.87 -19.07 8.82
N LEU A 783 11.60 -18.54 9.95
CA LEU A 783 10.38 -17.71 10.05
C LEU A 783 10.45 -16.50 9.10
N THR A 784 11.60 -15.90 9.09
CA THR A 784 11.73 -14.69 8.23
C THR A 784 11.55 -15.05 6.76
N GLU A 785 12.06 -16.17 6.35
CA GLU A 785 11.87 -16.60 4.95
C GLU A 785 10.41 -16.90 4.65
N TRP A 786 9.81 -17.55 5.62
CA TRP A 786 8.38 -17.86 5.42
C TRP A 786 7.55 -16.58 5.36
N LEU A 787 7.85 -15.61 6.22
CA LEU A 787 7.09 -14.34 6.19
C LEU A 787 7.31 -13.63 4.85
N ARG A 788 8.50 -13.72 4.29
CA ARG A 788 8.78 -13.07 2.98
C ARG A 788 8.03 -13.77 1.85
N ALA A 789 7.99 -15.04 1.96
CA ALA A 789 7.36 -15.81 0.87
C ALA A 789 5.83 -15.60 0.89
N ASN A 790 5.40 -15.18 2.05
CA ASN A 790 3.91 -15.10 2.12
C ASN A 790 3.46 -13.65 2.30
N GLU A 791 4.50 -12.75 2.15
CA GLU A 791 4.23 -11.30 2.25
C GLU A 791 3.52 -10.94 3.56
N LEU A 792 3.99 -11.52 4.60
CA LEU A 792 3.42 -11.26 5.94
C LEU A 792 4.47 -10.59 6.82
N THR A 793 3.97 -9.88 7.81
CA THR A 793 4.91 -9.28 8.81
C THR A 793 4.61 -9.88 10.19
N GLU A 794 5.55 -9.59 11.12
CA GLU A 794 5.31 -10.19 12.45
C GLU A 794 5.71 -9.20 13.53
N PHE A 795 5.10 -9.67 14.86
CA PHE A 795 5.41 -9.04 16.15
C PHE A 795 6.06 -10.09 17.07
N ILE A 796 7.32 -9.67 17.51
CA ILE A 796 7.73 -10.56 18.63
C ILE A 796 7.23 -9.97 19.95
N THR A 797 6.11 -10.56 20.40
CA THR A 797 5.39 -9.88 21.50
C THR A 797 5.83 -10.46 22.85
N GLU A 798 6.79 -11.49 22.85
CA GLU A 798 7.46 -11.95 24.09
C GLU A 798 8.89 -12.42 23.75
N PHE A 799 9.80 -11.91 24.56
CA PHE A 799 11.21 -12.35 24.55
C PHE A 799 11.90 -11.86 25.82
N GLY A 800 12.90 -12.54 26.26
CA GLY A 800 13.58 -12.09 27.51
C GLY A 800 14.79 -12.97 27.79
N GLY A 801 15.66 -12.46 28.71
CA GLY A 801 16.87 -13.23 29.11
C GLY A 801 17.38 -12.75 30.47
N SER A 802 18.22 -13.68 31.15
CA SER A 802 18.81 -13.31 32.46
C SER A 802 20.08 -12.47 32.28
N ASN A 803 20.57 -11.89 33.40
CA ASN A 803 21.78 -11.03 33.33
C ASN A 803 23.04 -11.88 33.25
N THR A 804 23.18 -12.67 32.21
CA THR A 804 24.45 -13.40 31.95
C THR A 804 25.05 -12.91 30.62
N THR A 805 26.40 -13.03 30.54
CA THR A 805 27.07 -12.57 29.30
C THR A 805 26.45 -13.27 28.07
N GLY A 806 26.09 -14.56 28.22
CA GLY A 806 25.46 -15.29 27.09
C GLY A 806 24.12 -14.67 26.67
N CYS A 807 23.33 -14.32 27.57
CA CYS A 807 21.99 -13.77 27.28
C CYS A 807 22.08 -12.35 26.71
N VAL A 808 23.05 -11.55 27.26
CA VAL A 808 23.22 -10.18 26.72
C VAL A 808 23.63 -10.26 25.24
N ASP A 809 24.60 -11.16 24.95
CA ASP A 809 25.05 -11.28 23.55
C ASP A 809 23.92 -11.78 22.64
N MET A 810 23.19 -12.67 23.06
CA MET A 810 22.17 -13.26 22.16
C MET A 810 20.99 -12.29 22.00
N LEU A 811 20.60 -11.63 23.03
CA LEU A 811 19.52 -10.63 22.87
C LEU A 811 19.97 -9.50 21.92
N ASN A 812 21.27 -9.13 22.07
CA ASN A 812 21.76 -8.12 21.10
C ASN A 812 21.71 -8.64 19.66
N THR A 813 22.13 -9.86 19.55
CA THR A 813 22.13 -10.41 18.19
C THR A 813 20.69 -10.55 17.65
N MET A 814 19.82 -10.99 18.48
CA MET A 814 18.41 -11.14 18.03
C MET A 814 17.82 -9.78 17.65
N LEU A 815 18.01 -8.71 18.50
CA LEU A 815 17.41 -7.38 18.21
C LEU A 815 18.07 -6.76 16.98
N ASP A 816 19.40 -7.04 16.81
CA ASP A 816 20.05 -6.56 15.57
C ASP A 816 19.48 -7.25 14.32
N TYR A 817 19.29 -8.52 14.52
CA TYR A 817 18.71 -9.25 13.37
C TYR A 817 17.32 -8.70 13.01
N MET A 818 16.55 -8.47 14.04
CA MET A 818 15.21 -7.91 13.77
C MET A 818 15.32 -6.53 13.12
N ALA A 819 16.17 -5.79 13.66
CA ALA A 819 16.31 -4.42 13.11
C ALA A 819 16.78 -4.47 11.65
N ASP A 820 17.43 -5.59 11.25
CA ASP A 820 17.98 -5.69 9.88
C ASP A 820 16.97 -6.32 8.92
N ASN A 821 15.84 -6.72 9.53
CA ASN A 821 14.87 -7.38 8.65
C ASN A 821 13.51 -6.67 8.74
N GLU A 822 12.92 -6.26 7.62
CA GLU A 822 11.72 -5.39 7.59
C GLU A 822 10.45 -6.16 7.98
N GLU A 823 10.58 -7.56 8.00
CA GLU A 823 9.40 -8.38 8.35
C GLU A 823 9.03 -8.19 9.83
N TYR A 824 9.94 -7.55 10.58
CA TYR A 824 9.69 -7.38 12.02
C TYR A 824 9.27 -5.94 12.29
N ILE A 825 8.03 -5.79 12.68
CA ILE A 825 7.45 -4.42 12.71
C ILE A 825 7.33 -3.99 14.17
N GLY A 826 7.65 -4.95 15.18
CA GLY A 826 7.59 -4.53 16.60
C GLY A 826 8.05 -5.66 17.51
N ALA A 827 8.47 -5.22 18.72
CA ALA A 827 8.82 -6.21 19.76
C ALA A 827 8.39 -5.69 21.14
N ALA A 828 7.90 -6.68 21.86
CA ALA A 828 7.55 -6.33 23.25
C ALA A 828 8.16 -7.37 24.20
N GLY A 829 9.22 -6.88 24.97
CA GLY A 829 9.85 -7.78 25.96
C GLY A 829 9.07 -7.82 27.27
N PRO A 830 9.30 -8.80 28.07
CA PRO A 830 8.51 -8.98 29.29
C PRO A 830 8.74 -7.82 30.29
N PHE A 831 7.60 -7.18 30.70
CA PHE A 831 7.53 -6.22 31.82
C PHE A 831 6.74 -6.84 32.97
N TRP A 832 7.45 -7.25 34.14
CA TRP A 832 6.75 -7.97 35.24
C TRP A 832 6.37 -6.97 36.33
N GLY A 833 5.02 -6.58 36.39
CA GLY A 833 4.43 -5.76 37.49
C GLY A 833 4.83 -6.29 38.87
N THR A 834 4.73 -5.42 39.99
CA THR A 834 5.16 -5.57 41.40
C THR A 834 4.46 -6.76 42.06
N TYR A 835 3.50 -7.54 41.25
CA TYR A 835 2.72 -8.60 41.96
C TYR A 835 2.95 -9.95 41.27
N SER A 836 4.07 -10.52 41.48
CA SER A 836 4.53 -11.82 40.95
C SER A 836 3.71 -12.97 41.55
N PRO A 837 3.23 -14.04 40.73
CA PRO A 837 2.50 -15.21 41.26
C PRO A 837 3.20 -15.79 42.51
N TYR A 838 2.73 -15.47 43.67
CA TYR A 838 2.81 -16.19 44.97
C TYR A 838 3.30 -17.63 44.79
N TYR A 839 4.06 -18.03 43.53
CA TYR A 839 4.69 -19.36 43.56
C TYR A 839 5.63 -19.51 42.36
N THR A 840 6.44 -18.55 41.91
CA THR A 840 7.56 -18.81 40.95
C THR A 840 8.88 -18.78 41.73
N ASP A 841 9.46 -19.97 42.03
CA ASP A 841 10.80 -20.34 42.57
C ASP A 841 11.57 -19.11 43.03
N GLN A 842 11.22 -18.61 44.18
CA GLN A 842 12.01 -17.80 45.12
C GLN A 842 13.30 -17.27 44.48
N ASN A 843 13.51 -17.47 43.08
CA ASN A 843 14.73 -16.87 42.48
C ASN A 843 14.37 -15.80 41.45
N GLN A 844 13.24 -15.01 41.53
CA GLN A 844 12.85 -13.98 40.52
C GLN A 844 14.00 -13.03 40.24
N TRP A 845 14.87 -13.34 39.35
CA TRP A 845 16.03 -12.60 38.83
C TRP A 845 15.58 -11.28 38.21
N GLY A 846 14.56 -10.50 38.96
CA GLY A 846 14.29 -9.04 38.85
C GLY A 846 13.43 -8.74 37.61
N SER A 847 12.29 -7.87 37.72
CA SER A 847 11.32 -7.26 36.79
C SER A 847 11.98 -6.15 35.94
N LEU A 848 11.56 -6.15 34.58
CA LEU A 848 12.03 -5.01 33.75
C LEU A 848 11.31 -3.72 34.15
N GLU A 849 10.62 -3.78 35.36
CA GLU A 849 9.88 -2.60 35.82
C GLU A 849 10.85 -1.60 36.48
N PRO A 850 10.67 -0.36 36.02
CA PRO A 850 11.53 0.64 36.67
C PRO A 850 11.29 0.71 38.18
N GLY A 851 12.50 0.72 38.88
CA GLY A 851 12.39 0.87 40.36
C GLY A 851 12.30 -0.50 41.05
N SER A 852 12.40 -1.58 40.25
CA SER A 852 12.30 -2.91 40.89
C SER A 852 13.69 -3.35 41.37
N THR A 853 13.62 -4.29 42.43
CA THR A 853 14.88 -4.86 42.96
C THR A 853 14.79 -6.40 42.91
N ALA A 854 15.95 -6.93 42.55
CA ALA A 854 15.96 -8.42 42.59
C ALA A 854 15.75 -8.93 44.02
N ILE A 855 15.24 -10.11 44.06
CA ILE A 855 14.88 -10.65 45.39
C ILE A 855 16.13 -10.78 46.25
N ASP A 856 17.26 -10.97 45.72
CA ASP A 856 18.49 -11.17 46.53
C ASP A 856 19.22 -9.84 46.73
N GLY A 857 18.51 -8.63 46.35
CA GLY A 857 19.10 -7.29 46.63
C GLY A 857 20.07 -6.84 45.54
N SER A 858 20.41 -7.70 44.55
CA SER A 858 21.23 -7.29 43.39
C SER A 858 20.40 -6.48 42.38
N PRO A 859 21.22 -5.77 41.43
CA PRO A 859 20.49 -4.93 40.46
C PRO A 859 19.43 -5.75 39.69
N SER A 860 18.22 -5.13 39.40
CA SER A 860 17.09 -5.79 38.70
C SER A 860 17.37 -5.94 37.20
N LEU A 861 16.51 -6.69 36.54
CA LEU A 861 16.66 -6.85 35.08
C LEU A 861 16.40 -5.53 34.35
N TYR A 862 15.68 -4.62 35.10
CA TYR A 862 15.56 -3.27 34.50
C TYR A 862 16.95 -2.62 34.36
N ASN A 863 17.81 -2.82 35.46
CA ASN A 863 19.13 -2.18 35.41
C ASN A 863 20.13 -3.00 34.58
N THR A 864 19.94 -4.28 34.57
CA THR A 864 21.02 -5.11 33.99
C THR A 864 20.67 -5.50 32.54
N ILE A 865 19.39 -5.59 32.14
CA ILE A 865 19.05 -6.06 30.77
C ILE A 865 18.37 -4.91 30.01
N TRP A 866 17.37 -4.27 30.63
CA TRP A 866 16.65 -3.23 29.86
C TRP A 866 17.60 -2.06 29.55
N LYS A 867 18.25 -1.46 30.60
CA LYS A 867 19.02 -0.21 30.38
C LYS A 867 20.27 -0.50 29.54
N THR A 868 20.75 -1.77 29.74
CA THR A 868 22.08 -1.99 29.13
C THR A 868 21.93 -2.60 27.73
N VAL A 869 20.81 -3.32 27.51
CA VAL A 869 20.78 -4.04 26.21
C VAL A 869 19.58 -3.54 25.40
N ILE A 870 18.41 -3.42 25.95
CA ILE A 870 17.18 -3.22 25.15
C ILE A 870 16.99 -1.71 24.92
N ALA A 871 17.18 -0.82 26.00
CA ALA A 871 16.88 0.63 25.89
C ALA A 871 17.74 1.28 24.80
N PRO A 872 18.99 0.84 24.68
CA PRO A 872 19.82 1.49 23.66
C PRO A 872 19.36 1.12 22.23
N LYS A 873 18.60 0.00 22.18
CA LYS A 873 18.18 -0.41 20.81
C LYS A 873 16.83 0.20 20.44
N VAL A 874 16.22 0.89 21.41
CA VAL A 874 14.94 1.56 21.07
C VAL A 874 15.26 2.85 20.29
N PRO A 875 14.71 2.92 19.15
CA PRO A 875 15.04 4.08 18.31
C PRO A 875 14.57 5.39 18.96
N ASP A 876 15.40 6.42 18.76
CA ASP A 876 15.11 7.76 19.32
C ASP A 876 13.86 8.36 18.68
N GLU A 877 13.60 7.93 17.40
CA GLU A 877 12.35 8.32 16.71
C GLU A 877 11.64 7.08 16.16
N LEU A 878 10.52 6.77 16.77
CA LEU A 878 9.78 5.57 16.29
C LEU A 878 8.94 5.95 15.07
N GLN A 879 8.98 5.13 14.00
CA GLN A 879 8.26 5.40 12.73
C GLN A 879 6.74 5.29 12.94
N VAL A 880 5.92 6.42 13.15
CA VAL A 880 4.50 6.50 13.58
C VAL A 880 3.62 6.66 12.32
N GLU A 881 4.18 6.83 11.06
CA GLU A 881 3.40 7.30 9.89
C GLU A 881 2.93 6.11 9.04
N LEU A 882 3.51 4.79 9.27
CA LEU A 882 3.04 3.59 8.55
C LEU A 882 2.11 2.76 9.45
N ALA A 883 2.20 2.91 10.89
CA ALA A 883 1.21 2.28 11.79
C ALA A 883 -0.18 2.88 11.59
N CYS A 884 -0.31 4.12 10.97
CA CYS A 884 -1.60 4.85 10.79
C CYS A 884 -2.21 4.53 9.41
N SER A 885 -1.31 3.82 8.38
CA SER A 885 -1.80 3.46 7.03
C SER A 885 -2.29 2.01 7.00
N GLY A 886 -2.41 1.20 8.35
CA GLY A 886 -3.25 0.00 8.59
C GLY A 886 -3.11 -1.04 7.48
N ARG A 887 -1.92 -1.37 6.81
CA ARG A 887 -2.08 -2.61 5.99
C ARG A 887 -0.86 -3.51 6.19
N TRP A 888 -0.83 -4.43 7.20
CA TRP A 888 0.30 -5.35 7.47
C TRP A 888 0.00 -6.75 6.92
N ARG A 889 -0.54 -6.75 5.62
CA ARG A 889 -0.70 -7.99 4.85
C ARG A 889 -0.66 -7.67 3.35
#